data_AF-A0A6P4AQ97-F1
#
_entry.id   AF-A0A6P4AQ97-F1
#
_cell.length_a   1.000
_cell.length_b   1.000
_cell.length_c   1.000
_cell.angle_alpha   90.00
_cell.angle_beta   90.00
_cell.angle_gamma   90.00
#
_symmetry.space_group_name_H-M   'P 1'
#
loop_
_entity.id
_entity.type
_entity.pdbx_description
1 polymer ?
#
loop_
_entity_poly.entity_id
_entity_poly.type
_entity_poly.pdbx_seq_one_letter_code
_entity_poly.pdbx_strand_id
1 'polypeptide(L)'
;MERLSSAMKGVLIRTPTEVCSQRVLLKGKYVEQYDQLVNVKESRTSFPQRFSWSCGRVGYSGYYWHAINMDPKLKRNEQSQVVRGRPRAQAILSPVSDPSAPTTKKRVFTFGKGRSEGNKGMKALLGGKGANLAEMASIGLSVPPGLTVSTEACQEYQQNGLKLPEGLWEEILEGLQTVEQDMGAVLGDPSKPLLLSIRSGAAISMPGMMDTILNLGLNDEVVAGLAAKSGERFAYDSYRRFLDMFGNVVMGIPHSLFEEKLDTLKDTKGVKLDTDLTASDLKELVEQYKNVYLETKGEKFPSDPKKQLQLAVKAVFDSWDSPRAKKYRSINQITGLKGTAVNIQCMVFGNMGNTSGTGVLFTRNPSTGENKLYGEFLINAQGEDVVAGIRTPEDLDTMKHCMPEPYQELVENCQILERHYKDMMDIEFTVQENRLWMLQCRSGKRTGKGAVKIAVDMVNEGLVDTRSAIKMVEPQHLDQLLHPQFEDPSAYKDKVVATGLPASPGAAVGQIVFSADDAESWHAQGKSAILVRTETSPEDVGGMHAAAGILTARGGMTSHAAVVARGWGKCCISGCADIHINDSEKVLVIGDIVIDEGEWLSLNGSTGEVILGKQPLSPPALSGDLETLMSWAVSAFTDRLGISYPELTEMQARAIFQAAVSMSNQGIKVFPEIMVPLVGTPQELGNQVSFIREVAKKVFSEMGSSLSYKVGTMIEIPRAALVADEIAKEAEFFSFGTNDLTQMTFGYSRDDVGKFLPIYLSKGILQHDPFEVLDQRGVGQLVKIATEKGRAARPSLKVGICGEHGGEPSSVAFFAEAGLDYVSCSPFRVPIARLAAAQVAV
;
A
#
# COMPACT_ATOMS: atom_id res chain seq x y z
N MET A 1 -25.19 29.32 -57.50
CA MET A 1 -24.65 30.30 -58.47
C MET A 1 -24.72 31.67 -57.82
N GLU A 2 -23.66 32.47 -57.76
CA GLU A 2 -22.27 32.21 -58.14
C GLU A 2 -21.35 33.29 -57.53
N ARG A 3 -20.12 32.92 -57.12
CA ARG A 3 -19.04 33.82 -56.59
C ARG A 3 -19.41 34.50 -55.25
N LEU A 4 -18.62 34.42 -54.19
CA LEU A 4 -17.21 34.06 -54.07
C LEU A 4 -16.97 32.70 -53.42
N SER A 5 -15.99 31.97 -53.96
CA SER A 5 -15.37 30.81 -53.32
C SER A 5 -13.86 31.05 -53.30
N SER A 6 -13.24 30.99 -52.11
CA SER A 6 -11.78 30.91 -51.97
C SER A 6 -11.40 30.41 -50.57
N ALA A 7 -10.41 29.52 -50.53
CA ALA A 7 -9.55 29.22 -49.38
C ALA A 7 -10.19 28.99 -47.99
N MET A 8 -10.84 27.84 -47.78
CA MET A 8 -10.63 27.04 -46.56
C MET A 8 -10.78 25.53 -46.84
N LYS A 9 -9.67 24.88 -47.19
CA LYS A 9 -9.51 23.41 -47.17
C LYS A 9 -8.03 23.07 -46.97
N GLY A 10 -7.71 22.56 -45.77
CA GLY A 10 -6.40 22.02 -45.42
C GLY A 10 -5.28 23.04 -45.21
N VAL A 11 -4.46 22.81 -44.19
CA VAL A 11 -3.02 22.49 -44.33
C VAL A 11 -2.58 21.81 -43.02
N LEU A 12 -1.62 20.90 -43.11
CA LEU A 12 -1.06 20.13 -42.01
C LEU A 12 0.48 20.28 -42.09
N ILE A 13 1.18 20.10 -40.97
CA ILE A 13 2.65 20.05 -40.84
C ILE A 13 3.39 21.39 -41.09
N ARG A 14 4.06 21.95 -40.07
CA ARG A 14 5.54 21.88 -39.91
C ARG A 14 6.08 22.70 -38.73
N THR A 15 6.94 22.04 -37.96
CA THR A 15 7.85 22.64 -36.98
C THR A 15 9.09 23.23 -37.67
N PRO A 16 9.78 24.21 -37.05
CA PRO A 16 11.16 24.55 -37.37
C PRO A 16 12.09 24.14 -36.21
N THR A 17 12.95 23.14 -36.47
CA THR A 17 14.20 22.91 -35.72
C THR A 17 15.35 22.91 -36.70
N GLU A 18 16.22 23.92 -36.65
CA GLU A 18 17.60 23.86 -37.19
C GLU A 18 18.41 25.09 -36.75
N VAL A 19 19.74 25.04 -36.97
CA VAL A 19 20.76 26.02 -36.51
C VAL A 19 20.99 25.97 -34.98
N CYS A 20 22.16 25.57 -34.46
CA CYS A 20 23.39 25.11 -35.12
C CYS A 20 24.16 24.11 -34.24
N SER A 21 24.84 23.15 -34.87
CA SER A 21 25.77 22.23 -34.20
C SER A 21 27.23 22.68 -34.36
N GLN A 22 27.99 22.78 -33.27
CA GLN A 22 29.46 22.78 -33.32
C GLN A 22 30.09 21.86 -32.28
N ARG A 23 31.08 21.07 -32.71
CA ARG A 23 31.88 20.17 -31.87
C ARG A 23 33.22 20.82 -31.51
N VAL A 24 33.53 20.91 -30.23
CA VAL A 24 34.90 21.04 -29.68
C VAL A 24 34.94 20.14 -28.43
N LEU A 25 35.37 18.88 -28.47
CA LEU A 25 36.73 18.37 -28.69
C LEU A 25 37.78 18.91 -27.68
N LEU A 26 37.87 18.27 -26.51
CA LEU A 26 39.09 18.28 -25.68
C LEU A 26 39.23 16.95 -24.92
N LYS A 27 40.30 16.20 -25.22
CA LYS A 27 40.75 15.02 -24.45
C LYS A 27 41.78 15.49 -23.42
N GLY A 28 41.76 14.97 -22.19
CA GLY A 28 42.79 15.36 -21.20
C GLY A 28 42.73 14.66 -19.85
N LYS A 29 43.25 13.42 -19.81
CA LYS A 29 43.76 12.64 -18.66
C LYS A 29 43.76 13.32 -17.26
N TYR A 30 43.35 12.58 -16.24
CA TYR A 30 44.29 12.04 -15.24
C TYR A 30 43.78 10.67 -14.72
N VAL A 31 44.66 9.86 -14.14
CA VAL A 31 44.49 8.41 -13.92
C VAL A 31 45.15 8.00 -12.60
N GLU A 32 44.43 7.21 -11.78
CA GLU A 32 44.93 6.42 -10.62
C GLU A 32 45.56 7.25 -9.45
N GLN A 33 45.83 6.71 -8.24
CA GLN A 33 45.81 5.32 -7.73
C GLN A 33 45.51 5.30 -6.19
N TYR A 34 44.89 4.22 -5.69
CA TYR A 34 45.01 3.54 -4.37
C TYR A 34 45.45 4.34 -3.11
N ASP A 35 44.74 4.35 -1.96
CA ASP A 35 44.32 3.27 -1.02
C ASP A 35 45.16 3.29 0.30
N GLN A 36 44.57 2.82 1.42
CA GLN A 36 45.16 2.62 2.77
C GLN A 36 45.57 3.91 3.53
N LEU A 37 45.38 4.07 4.85
CA LEU A 37 45.60 3.13 5.96
C LEU A 37 44.66 3.40 7.16
N VAL A 38 44.62 2.46 8.11
CA VAL A 38 43.81 2.48 9.35
C VAL A 38 44.75 2.52 10.59
N ASN A 39 44.23 2.79 11.80
CA ASN A 39 44.86 2.60 13.14
C ASN A 39 45.88 3.68 13.61
N VAL A 40 46.03 4.03 14.91
CA VAL A 40 45.18 3.88 16.12
C VAL A 40 45.70 4.77 17.30
N LYS A 41 44.91 4.89 18.39
CA LYS A 41 45.23 5.33 19.78
C LYS A 41 45.51 6.80 20.16
N GLU A 42 44.59 7.33 20.96
CA GLU A 42 44.77 7.84 22.34
C GLU A 42 46.11 8.43 22.82
N SER A 43 46.05 9.65 23.39
CA SER A 43 46.29 9.88 24.85
C SER A 43 45.98 11.34 25.26
N ARG A 44 45.93 11.61 26.58
CA ARG A 44 45.58 12.92 27.20
C ARG A 44 46.83 13.60 27.79
N THR A 45 46.91 14.94 27.83
CA THR A 45 46.75 15.79 29.06
C THR A 45 47.16 17.29 28.91
N SER A 46 46.42 18.17 29.61
CA SER A 46 46.82 19.44 30.28
C SER A 46 47.55 20.61 29.56
N PHE A 47 46.82 21.73 29.35
CA PHE A 47 46.97 23.08 29.98
C PHE A 47 48.30 23.50 30.66
N PRO A 48 48.72 24.81 30.67
CA PRO A 48 47.87 25.91 31.18
C PRO A 48 47.96 27.36 30.59
N GLN A 49 46.92 28.13 30.98
CA GLN A 49 46.63 29.58 30.98
C GLN A 49 47.77 30.64 30.97
N ARG A 50 47.47 31.87 30.50
CA ARG A 50 47.18 33.04 31.39
C ARG A 50 46.78 34.39 30.73
N PHE A 51 45.96 35.16 31.49
CA PHE A 51 45.81 36.64 31.49
C PHE A 51 45.14 37.32 30.26
N SER A 52 44.60 38.57 30.27
CA SER A 52 44.13 39.58 31.27
C SER A 52 43.67 40.85 30.46
N TRP A 53 42.85 41.88 30.81
CA TRP A 53 41.93 42.37 31.89
C TRP A 53 41.15 43.59 31.27
N SER A 54 40.13 44.30 31.83
CA SER A 54 39.12 44.08 32.90
C SER A 54 38.14 45.28 33.02
N CYS A 55 36.85 45.00 33.31
CA CYS A 55 35.88 45.83 34.09
C CYS A 55 35.40 47.22 33.57
N GLY A 56 34.14 47.66 33.73
CA GLY A 56 32.89 46.93 34.07
C GLY A 56 31.79 47.74 34.79
N ARG A 57 30.61 47.08 34.98
CA ARG A 57 29.51 47.35 35.96
C ARG A 57 28.63 48.58 35.72
N VAL A 58 27.38 48.66 36.23
CA VAL A 58 26.57 47.88 37.24
C VAL A 58 25.42 47.12 36.51
N GLY A 59 24.64 46.13 36.98
CA GLY A 59 24.21 45.55 38.28
C GLY A 59 22.68 45.76 38.44
N TYR A 60 21.82 44.94 39.08
CA TYR A 60 21.85 43.95 40.19
C TYR A 60 21.46 42.53 39.68
N SER A 61 21.85 41.36 40.23
CA SER A 61 21.94 40.82 41.62
C SER A 61 20.58 40.40 42.24
N GLY A 62 20.34 39.15 42.68
CA GLY A 62 21.17 37.93 42.71
C GLY A 62 20.34 36.64 43.01
N TYR A 63 20.80 35.43 42.64
CA TYR A 63 21.67 34.48 43.38
C TYR A 63 21.04 33.88 44.68
N TYR A 64 21.09 32.56 45.00
CA TYR A 64 21.34 31.28 44.27
C TYR A 64 21.19 30.05 45.25
N TRP A 65 21.26 28.82 44.72
CA TRP A 65 21.64 27.53 45.40
C TRP A 65 20.65 26.74 46.28
N HIS A 66 21.01 25.46 46.52
CA HIS A 66 20.19 24.35 47.04
C HIS A 66 20.63 23.86 48.45
N ALA A 67 19.75 23.11 49.13
CA ALA A 67 19.91 21.65 49.45
C ALA A 67 19.55 21.19 50.89
N ILE A 68 19.31 19.86 50.99
CA ILE A 68 19.29 18.99 52.20
C ILE A 68 17.96 18.88 52.99
N ASN A 69 17.68 17.64 53.43
CA ASN A 69 16.49 17.18 54.17
C ASN A 69 16.50 17.56 55.67
N MET A 70 15.32 17.64 56.31
CA MET A 70 14.91 16.79 57.44
C MET A 70 13.46 17.04 57.92
N ASP A 71 12.77 15.99 58.38
CA ASP A 71 11.52 16.01 59.17
C ASP A 71 11.89 15.86 60.67
N PRO A 72 11.27 16.61 61.62
CA PRO A 72 10.17 16.00 62.37
C PRO A 72 9.05 16.95 62.86
N LYS A 73 7.80 16.52 62.66
CA LYS A 73 6.67 16.50 63.65
C LYS A 73 6.46 17.67 64.63
N LEU A 74 5.23 18.20 64.66
CA LEU A 74 4.56 18.59 65.92
C LEU A 74 3.03 18.40 65.84
N LYS A 75 2.36 18.29 66.99
CA LYS A 75 0.95 17.89 67.16
C LYS A 75 0.12 19.00 67.81
N ARG A 76 -1.18 19.09 67.48
CA ARG A 76 -2.32 18.79 68.41
C ARG A 76 -3.67 19.34 67.92
N ASN A 77 -4.73 18.54 68.14
CA ASN A 77 -6.12 18.92 68.52
C ASN A 77 -6.90 19.82 67.50
N GLU A 78 -8.23 19.92 67.43
CA GLU A 78 -9.41 19.18 67.95
C GLU A 78 -10.66 19.61 67.11
N GLN A 79 -11.87 19.04 67.18
CA GLN A 79 -12.42 17.99 68.05
C GLN A 79 -13.30 16.98 67.26
N SER A 80 -14.64 17.02 67.39
CA SER A 80 -15.62 16.09 66.82
C SER A 80 -16.97 16.75 66.58
N GLN A 81 -17.75 16.28 65.59
CA GLN A 81 -19.21 16.21 65.71
C GLN A 81 -19.82 15.13 64.79
N VAL A 82 -21.01 14.64 65.15
CA VAL A 82 -21.68 13.47 64.54
C VAL A 82 -23.16 13.76 64.31
N VAL A 83 -23.66 13.50 63.10
CA VAL A 83 -25.10 13.41 62.79
C VAL A 83 -25.33 12.16 61.92
N ARG A 84 -26.47 11.48 62.12
CA ARG A 84 -26.80 10.20 61.47
C ARG A 84 -27.70 10.38 60.23
N GLY A 85 -27.43 9.58 59.19
CA GLY A 85 -28.36 9.32 58.09
C GLY A 85 -28.13 7.92 57.49
N ARG A 86 -29.20 7.17 57.22
CA ARG A 86 -29.22 5.83 56.61
C ARG A 86 -30.52 5.70 55.79
N PRO A 87 -30.66 4.73 54.86
CA PRO A 87 -29.63 3.91 54.20
C PRO A 87 -29.75 3.90 52.65
N ARG A 88 -28.76 3.37 51.93
CA ARG A 88 -28.98 2.75 50.60
C ARG A 88 -27.87 1.73 50.25
N ALA A 89 -28.27 0.72 49.47
CA ALA A 89 -27.54 -0.36 48.79
C ALA A 89 -26.06 -0.64 49.14
N GLN A 90 -25.74 -1.92 49.37
CA GLN A 90 -24.36 -2.43 49.29
C GLN A 90 -23.87 -2.38 47.84
N ALA A 91 -22.74 -1.72 47.60
CA ALA A 91 -21.94 -1.97 46.41
C ALA A 91 -21.03 -3.20 46.67
N ILE A 92 -21.04 -4.17 45.76
CA ILE A 92 -20.09 -5.30 45.80
C ILE A 92 -18.73 -4.76 45.34
N LEU A 93 -17.77 -4.69 46.26
CA LEU A 93 -16.39 -4.35 45.91
C LEU A 93 -15.78 -5.52 45.14
N SER A 94 -15.55 -5.31 43.84
CA SER A 94 -14.64 -6.16 43.07
C SER A 94 -13.23 -6.07 43.68
N PRO A 95 -12.49 -7.17 43.80
CA PRO A 95 -11.15 -7.14 44.38
C PRO A 95 -10.22 -6.27 43.53
N VAL A 96 -9.46 -5.39 44.18
CA VAL A 96 -8.43 -4.59 43.52
C VAL A 96 -7.31 -5.54 43.08
N SER A 97 -7.03 -5.58 41.78
CA SER A 97 -5.98 -6.41 41.20
C SER A 97 -4.59 -5.98 41.66
N ASP A 98 -3.76 -6.95 42.04
CA ASP A 98 -2.37 -6.74 42.46
C ASP A 98 -1.52 -6.14 41.33
N PRO A 99 -0.87 -4.97 41.51
CA PRO A 99 0.00 -4.35 40.50
C PRO A 99 1.27 -5.14 40.15
N SER A 100 1.59 -6.23 40.88
CA SER A 100 2.79 -7.04 40.68
C SER A 100 2.57 -8.31 39.84
N ALA A 101 1.33 -8.63 39.46
CA ALA A 101 1.05 -9.71 38.53
C ALA A 101 1.52 -9.33 37.10
N PRO A 102 2.32 -10.17 36.41
CA PRO A 102 2.65 -9.92 35.01
C PRO A 102 1.38 -10.01 34.18
N THR A 103 1.04 -8.93 33.46
CA THR A 103 -0.09 -8.90 32.54
C THR A 103 0.21 -9.78 31.33
N THR A 104 -0.26 -11.03 31.38
CA THR A 104 -0.11 -12.03 30.31
C THR A 104 -0.77 -11.53 29.02
N LYS A 105 0.07 -10.99 28.14
CA LYS A 105 -0.35 -10.37 26.89
C LYS A 105 -0.70 -11.46 25.89
N LYS A 106 -1.99 -11.60 25.57
CA LYS A 106 -2.50 -12.64 24.66
C LYS A 106 -1.87 -12.52 23.26
N ARG A 107 -1.25 -13.61 22.77
CA ARG A 107 -0.51 -13.69 21.50
C ARG A 107 -1.21 -14.55 20.46
N VAL A 108 -2.06 -15.49 20.87
CA VAL A 108 -2.87 -16.34 19.98
C VAL A 108 -4.33 -15.88 19.98
N PHE A 109 -5.00 -15.85 18.81
CA PHE A 109 -6.38 -15.40 18.66
C PHE A 109 -7.18 -16.34 17.75
N THR A 110 -8.25 -16.94 18.26
CA THR A 110 -9.06 -17.94 17.52
C THR A 110 -10.13 -17.31 16.60
N PHE A 111 -10.54 -18.06 15.57
CA PHE A 111 -11.65 -17.72 14.67
C PHE A 111 -12.36 -19.00 14.17
N GLY A 112 -13.69 -18.93 14.03
CA GLY A 112 -14.55 -20.04 13.63
C GLY A 112 -15.97 -19.55 13.29
N LYS A 113 -16.89 -20.45 12.91
CA LYS A 113 -18.20 -20.03 12.38
C LYS A 113 -19.01 -19.21 13.39
N GLY A 114 -19.15 -17.90 13.13
CA GLY A 114 -19.88 -16.97 14.00
C GLY A 114 -19.13 -16.57 15.28
N ARG A 115 -17.81 -16.82 15.38
CA ARG A 115 -16.98 -16.51 16.55
C ARG A 115 -15.59 -16.06 16.12
N SER A 116 -15.09 -14.97 16.69
CA SER A 116 -13.65 -14.68 16.65
C SER A 116 -13.23 -13.78 17.81
N GLU A 117 -11.96 -13.92 18.18
CA GLU A 117 -11.25 -13.06 19.14
C GLU A 117 -10.56 -11.87 18.48
N GLY A 118 -10.61 -11.79 17.14
CA GLY A 118 -10.07 -10.71 16.32
C GLY A 118 -11.16 -9.90 15.58
N ASN A 119 -10.73 -8.91 14.79
CA ASN A 119 -11.56 -8.13 13.86
C ASN A 119 -10.70 -7.37 12.83
N LYS A 120 -11.32 -6.77 11.81
CA LYS A 120 -10.63 -6.01 10.73
C LYS A 120 -9.82 -4.80 11.19
N GLY A 121 -10.03 -4.31 12.41
CA GLY A 121 -9.22 -3.24 13.01
C GLY A 121 -7.84 -3.72 13.50
N MET A 122 -7.69 -5.01 13.79
CA MET A 122 -6.48 -5.57 14.43
C MET A 122 -5.37 -5.93 13.44
N LYS A 123 -5.36 -5.36 12.21
CA LYS A 123 -4.37 -5.66 11.15
C LYS A 123 -2.90 -5.51 11.59
N ALA A 124 -2.60 -4.57 12.49
CA ALA A 124 -1.26 -4.39 13.05
C ALA A 124 -0.78 -5.57 13.92
N LEU A 125 -1.71 -6.32 14.52
CA LEU A 125 -1.46 -7.43 15.45
C LEU A 125 -1.67 -8.82 14.81
N LEU A 126 -2.71 -8.96 13.99
CA LEU A 126 -3.12 -10.23 13.35
C LEU A 126 -2.69 -10.35 11.88
N GLY A 127 -2.02 -9.33 11.35
CA GLY A 127 -1.78 -9.20 9.92
C GLY A 127 -3.06 -8.87 9.13
N GLY A 128 -2.92 -8.58 7.84
CA GLY A 128 -4.04 -8.38 6.93
C GLY A 128 -4.90 -9.63 6.76
N LYS A 129 -4.27 -10.81 6.67
CA LYS A 129 -4.98 -12.10 6.55
C LYS A 129 -5.77 -12.44 7.82
N GLY A 130 -5.14 -12.46 8.99
CA GLY A 130 -5.78 -12.87 10.24
C GLY A 130 -6.89 -11.92 10.70
N ALA A 131 -6.70 -10.61 10.50
CA ALA A 131 -7.75 -9.62 10.76
C ALA A 131 -8.98 -9.81 9.84
N ASN A 132 -8.76 -10.17 8.57
CA ASN A 132 -9.86 -10.42 7.62
C ASN A 132 -10.52 -11.80 7.82
N LEU A 133 -9.75 -12.84 8.19
CA LEU A 133 -10.28 -14.15 8.60
C LEU A 133 -11.21 -14.01 9.81
N ALA A 134 -10.75 -13.27 10.84
CA ALA A 134 -11.54 -12.94 12.01
C ALA A 134 -12.82 -12.15 11.67
N GLU A 135 -12.75 -11.21 10.72
CA GLU A 135 -13.90 -10.43 10.27
C GLU A 135 -14.90 -11.27 9.46
N MET A 136 -14.44 -12.14 8.54
CA MET A 136 -15.31 -13.06 7.80
C MET A 136 -16.03 -14.02 8.75
N ALA A 137 -15.32 -14.52 9.76
CA ALA A 137 -15.86 -15.37 10.82
C ALA A 137 -16.90 -14.64 11.68
N SER A 138 -16.68 -13.36 12.01
CA SER A 138 -17.58 -12.57 12.86
C SER A 138 -18.85 -12.10 12.13
N ILE A 139 -18.79 -11.83 10.82
CA ILE A 139 -19.99 -11.56 9.99
C ILE A 139 -20.73 -12.84 9.54
N GLY A 140 -20.25 -14.02 9.96
CA GLY A 140 -20.98 -15.29 9.82
C GLY A 140 -20.73 -16.10 8.55
N LEU A 141 -19.71 -15.75 7.75
CA LEU A 141 -19.37 -16.51 6.54
C LEU A 141 -18.85 -17.92 6.87
N SER A 142 -18.93 -18.81 5.88
CA SER A 142 -18.43 -20.20 5.94
C SER A 142 -16.89 -20.25 5.92
N VAL A 143 -16.23 -19.77 6.99
CA VAL A 143 -14.76 -19.80 7.15
C VAL A 143 -14.33 -21.08 7.89
N PRO A 144 -13.30 -21.83 7.42
CA PRO A 144 -12.73 -22.94 8.18
C PRO A 144 -12.08 -22.45 9.48
N PRO A 145 -12.32 -23.11 10.63
CA PRO A 145 -11.82 -22.65 11.92
C PRO A 145 -10.30 -22.68 12.01
N GLY A 146 -9.75 -21.82 12.86
CA GLY A 146 -8.31 -21.62 13.00
C GLY A 146 -7.93 -20.65 14.12
N LEU A 147 -6.64 -20.32 14.15
CA LEU A 147 -6.04 -19.37 15.08
C LEU A 147 -4.99 -18.51 14.38
N THR A 148 -4.76 -17.30 14.90
CA THR A 148 -3.73 -16.38 14.44
C THR A 148 -2.73 -16.14 15.57
N VAL A 149 -1.46 -16.46 15.32
CA VAL A 149 -0.31 -16.08 16.16
C VAL A 149 0.13 -14.68 15.76
N SER A 150 0.28 -13.77 16.72
CA SER A 150 0.42 -12.34 16.44
C SER A 150 1.76 -11.90 15.85
N THR A 151 1.77 -10.72 15.22
CA THR A 151 3.00 -10.00 14.80
C THR A 151 3.92 -9.63 15.97
N GLU A 152 3.39 -9.58 17.20
CA GLU A 152 4.16 -9.32 18.41
C GLU A 152 4.90 -10.58 18.89
N ALA A 153 4.30 -11.77 18.75
CA ALA A 153 5.00 -13.03 18.96
C ALA A 153 6.17 -13.21 17.97
N CYS A 154 6.02 -12.74 16.72
CA CYS A 154 7.12 -12.67 15.76
C CYS A 154 8.22 -11.68 16.20
N GLN A 155 7.84 -10.55 16.82
CA GLN A 155 8.80 -9.58 17.33
C GLN A 155 9.57 -10.13 18.55
N GLU A 156 8.87 -10.77 19.49
CA GLU A 156 9.46 -11.50 20.63
C GLU A 156 10.41 -12.60 20.16
N TYR A 157 10.01 -13.37 19.14
CA TYR A 157 10.84 -14.44 18.54
C TYR A 157 12.18 -13.91 18.00
N GLN A 158 12.13 -12.82 17.23
CA GLN A 158 13.31 -12.17 16.66
C GLN A 158 14.20 -11.56 17.77
N GLN A 159 13.61 -10.92 18.78
CA GLN A 159 14.34 -10.34 19.92
C GLN A 159 14.99 -11.39 20.83
N ASN A 160 14.39 -12.58 20.97
CA ASN A 160 14.92 -13.69 21.76
C ASN A 160 15.99 -14.53 21.03
N GLY A 161 16.49 -14.07 19.88
CA GLY A 161 17.52 -14.76 19.10
C GLY A 161 16.99 -16.03 18.42
N LEU A 162 15.89 -15.88 17.67
CA LEU A 162 15.23 -16.94 16.88
C LEU A 162 14.70 -18.09 17.73
N LYS A 163 14.16 -17.76 18.92
CA LYS A 163 13.58 -18.71 19.88
C LYS A 163 12.15 -18.32 20.21
N LEU A 164 11.25 -19.31 20.22
CA LEU A 164 9.84 -19.10 20.60
C LEU A 164 9.81 -18.57 22.05
N PRO A 165 9.11 -17.45 22.32
CA PRO A 165 8.98 -16.92 23.67
C PRO A 165 8.19 -17.86 24.57
N GLU A 166 8.46 -17.79 25.87
CA GLU A 166 7.85 -18.63 26.90
C GLU A 166 6.31 -18.49 26.94
N GLY A 167 5.61 -19.60 27.14
CA GLY A 167 4.15 -19.68 27.14
C GLY A 167 3.47 -19.63 25.76
N LEU A 168 4.19 -19.27 24.67
CA LEU A 168 3.57 -19.14 23.35
C LEU A 168 3.18 -20.49 22.75
N TRP A 169 3.95 -21.54 23.02
CA TRP A 169 3.66 -22.88 22.50
C TRP A 169 2.42 -23.46 23.17
N GLU A 170 2.23 -23.15 24.45
CA GLU A 170 1.08 -23.50 25.26
C GLU A 170 -0.18 -22.77 24.76
N GLU A 171 -0.11 -21.45 24.51
CA GLU A 171 -1.19 -20.69 23.86
C GLU A 171 -1.58 -21.25 22.47
N ILE A 172 -0.60 -21.72 21.68
CA ILE A 172 -0.86 -22.35 20.37
C ILE A 172 -1.60 -23.69 20.54
N LEU A 173 -1.26 -24.48 21.56
CA LEU A 173 -1.93 -25.75 21.85
C LEU A 173 -3.35 -25.56 22.41
N GLU A 174 -3.61 -24.53 23.22
CA GLU A 174 -4.95 -24.15 23.68
C GLU A 174 -5.84 -23.72 22.50
N GLY A 175 -5.30 -22.89 21.60
CA GLY A 175 -5.99 -22.52 20.37
C GLY A 175 -6.27 -23.72 19.46
N LEU A 176 -5.31 -24.65 19.33
CA LEU A 176 -5.48 -25.88 18.54
C LEU A 176 -6.60 -26.76 19.11
N GLN A 177 -6.68 -26.95 20.43
CA GLN A 177 -7.76 -27.70 21.07
C GLN A 177 -9.15 -27.12 20.75
N THR A 178 -9.24 -25.80 20.54
CA THR A 178 -10.49 -25.15 20.12
C THR A 178 -10.86 -25.51 18.68
N VAL A 179 -9.88 -25.57 17.77
CA VAL A 179 -10.06 -26.01 16.37
C VAL A 179 -10.41 -27.50 16.30
N GLU A 180 -9.77 -28.34 17.12
CA GLU A 180 -10.07 -29.78 17.24
C GLU A 180 -11.52 -30.02 17.70
N GLN A 181 -12.01 -29.22 18.66
CA GLN A 181 -13.40 -29.26 19.13
C GLN A 181 -14.40 -28.77 18.08
N ASP A 182 -14.14 -27.62 17.42
CA ASP A 182 -15.04 -27.06 16.40
C ASP A 182 -15.14 -27.96 15.15
N MET A 183 -14.09 -28.73 14.82
CA MET A 183 -14.08 -29.68 13.69
C MET A 183 -14.47 -31.12 14.08
N GLY A 184 -14.42 -31.48 15.36
CA GLY A 184 -14.61 -32.87 15.83
C GLY A 184 -13.53 -33.84 15.36
N ALA A 185 -12.32 -33.34 15.10
CA ALA A 185 -11.17 -34.04 14.52
C ALA A 185 -9.89 -33.71 15.31
N VAL A 186 -8.87 -34.57 15.29
CA VAL A 186 -7.69 -34.46 16.15
C VAL A 186 -6.41 -34.48 15.32
N LEU A 187 -5.44 -33.62 15.68
CA LEU A 187 -4.18 -33.49 14.95
C LEU A 187 -3.31 -34.73 15.20
N GLY A 188 -3.22 -35.60 14.19
CA GLY A 188 -2.48 -36.86 14.23
C GLY A 188 -3.30 -38.13 14.50
N ASP A 189 -4.64 -38.04 14.57
CA ASP A 189 -5.52 -39.21 14.70
C ASP A 189 -5.88 -39.78 13.31
N PRO A 190 -5.48 -41.01 12.95
CA PRO A 190 -5.82 -41.62 11.65
C PRO A 190 -7.32 -41.84 11.44
N SER A 191 -8.11 -42.00 12.50
CA SER A 191 -9.56 -42.22 12.42
C SER A 191 -10.34 -40.93 12.19
N LYS A 192 -9.80 -39.80 12.64
CA LYS A 192 -10.41 -38.46 12.55
C LYS A 192 -9.34 -37.40 12.27
N PRO A 193 -8.66 -37.44 11.12
CA PRO A 193 -7.49 -36.62 10.87
C PRO A 193 -7.87 -35.14 10.74
N LEU A 194 -7.41 -34.31 11.69
CA LEU A 194 -7.30 -32.88 11.48
C LEU A 194 -5.99 -32.60 10.73
N LEU A 195 -6.10 -31.92 9.58
CA LEU A 195 -4.96 -31.38 8.83
C LEU A 195 -5.05 -29.86 8.81
N LEU A 196 -3.90 -29.19 8.76
CA LEU A 196 -3.77 -27.75 8.92
C LEU A 196 -3.07 -27.11 7.71
N SER A 197 -3.44 -25.86 7.40
CA SER A 197 -2.63 -24.95 6.59
C SER A 197 -1.96 -23.91 7.48
N ILE A 198 -0.72 -23.58 7.15
CA ILE A 198 0.09 -22.56 7.81
C ILE A 198 0.30 -21.42 6.81
N ARG A 199 -0.37 -20.29 7.05
CA ARG A 199 -0.43 -19.15 6.15
C ARG A 199 0.21 -17.92 6.82
N SER A 200 1.35 -17.49 6.29
CA SER A 200 2.01 -16.23 6.62
C SER A 200 1.11 -15.01 6.33
N GLY A 201 1.21 -13.93 7.14
CA GLY A 201 0.46 -12.69 6.91
C GLY A 201 0.93 -11.49 7.73
N ALA A 202 1.59 -10.51 7.08
CA ALA A 202 1.96 -9.24 7.68
C ALA A 202 0.81 -8.22 7.68
N ALA A 203 0.95 -7.10 8.40
CA ALA A 203 -0.07 -6.05 8.50
C ALA A 203 -0.38 -5.35 7.16
N ILE A 204 0.61 -5.27 6.28
CA ILE A 204 0.50 -4.83 4.88
C ILE A 204 0.63 -6.06 3.99
N SER A 205 -0.13 -6.13 2.91
CA SER A 205 -0.09 -7.27 1.99
C SER A 205 1.26 -7.31 1.24
N MET A 206 1.91 -8.47 1.28
CA MET A 206 3.12 -8.79 0.54
C MET A 206 2.82 -10.03 -0.32
N PRO A 207 2.12 -9.89 -1.47
CA PRO A 207 1.77 -11.03 -2.33
C PRO A 207 3.03 -11.70 -2.88
N GLY A 208 2.99 -13.02 -3.06
CA GLY A 208 4.15 -13.84 -3.45
C GLY A 208 5.20 -14.03 -2.35
N MET A 209 5.55 -12.98 -1.60
CA MET A 209 6.77 -12.93 -0.79
C MET A 209 6.91 -13.93 0.35
N MET A 210 5.81 -14.50 0.83
CA MET A 210 5.78 -15.35 2.03
C MET A 210 4.94 -16.60 1.80
N ASP A 211 5.53 -17.72 2.17
CA ASP A 211 5.09 -19.05 1.78
C ASP A 211 3.82 -19.50 2.52
N THR A 212 3.20 -20.54 2.01
CA THR A 212 2.04 -21.23 2.62
C THR A 212 2.30 -22.72 2.59
N ILE A 213 2.07 -23.39 3.72
CA ILE A 213 2.19 -24.85 3.85
C ILE A 213 0.78 -25.40 3.93
N LEU A 214 0.45 -26.40 3.10
CA LEU A 214 -0.82 -27.12 3.13
C LEU A 214 -0.64 -28.52 3.73
N ASN A 215 -1.75 -29.18 4.05
CA ASN A 215 -1.80 -30.59 4.45
C ASN A 215 -0.94 -30.97 5.69
N LEU A 216 -0.60 -30.00 6.56
CA LEU A 216 0.22 -30.23 7.75
C LEU A 216 -0.50 -31.14 8.75
N GLY A 217 0.24 -32.10 9.29
CA GLY A 217 -0.27 -33.18 10.14
C GLY A 217 -0.28 -34.54 9.45
N LEU A 218 0.04 -34.61 8.15
CA LEU A 218 0.24 -35.88 7.45
C LEU A 218 1.50 -36.61 7.94
N ASN A 219 1.33 -37.92 8.14
CA ASN A 219 2.37 -38.92 8.36
C ASN A 219 1.84 -40.27 7.84
N ASP A 220 2.60 -41.36 7.99
CA ASP A 220 2.27 -42.68 7.43
C ASP A 220 0.99 -43.31 7.98
N GLU A 221 0.62 -43.01 9.23
CA GLU A 221 -0.61 -43.50 9.84
C GLU A 221 -1.80 -42.64 9.40
N VAL A 222 -1.63 -41.32 9.44
CA VAL A 222 -2.66 -40.32 9.07
C VAL A 222 -2.99 -40.38 7.57
N VAL A 223 -2.01 -40.61 6.69
CA VAL A 223 -2.26 -40.75 5.23
C VAL A 223 -3.03 -42.03 4.93
N ALA A 224 -2.79 -43.13 5.65
CA ALA A 224 -3.58 -44.36 5.50
C ALA A 224 -5.03 -44.18 5.98
N GLY A 225 -5.24 -43.44 7.07
CA GLY A 225 -6.56 -43.03 7.54
C GLY A 225 -7.30 -42.12 6.53
N LEU A 226 -6.60 -41.13 5.98
CA LEU A 226 -7.12 -40.24 4.93
C LEU A 226 -7.45 -41.02 3.64
N ALA A 227 -6.60 -41.97 3.25
CA ALA A 227 -6.81 -42.84 2.10
C ALA A 227 -8.07 -43.71 2.24
N ALA A 228 -8.32 -44.25 3.43
CA ALA A 228 -9.51 -45.05 3.73
C ALA A 228 -10.82 -44.23 3.68
N LYS A 229 -10.76 -42.92 3.96
CA LYS A 229 -11.93 -42.02 3.94
C LYS A 229 -12.17 -41.35 2.58
N SER A 230 -11.09 -40.93 1.91
CA SER A 230 -11.13 -40.01 0.76
C SER A 230 -10.46 -40.56 -0.51
N GLY A 231 -10.02 -41.83 -0.50
CA GLY A 231 -9.39 -42.51 -1.63
C GLY A 231 -7.86 -42.40 -1.64
N GLU A 232 -7.18 -43.51 -1.96
CA GLU A 232 -5.72 -43.60 -1.85
C GLU A 232 -4.98 -42.56 -2.70
N ARG A 233 -5.38 -42.37 -3.97
CA ARG A 233 -4.66 -41.47 -4.89
C ARG A 233 -4.62 -40.04 -4.36
N PHE A 234 -5.74 -39.54 -3.83
CA PHE A 234 -5.84 -38.21 -3.25
C PHE A 234 -4.95 -38.06 -2.00
N ALA A 235 -4.96 -39.06 -1.11
CA ALA A 235 -4.20 -39.01 0.13
C ALA A 235 -2.69 -39.01 -0.12
N TYR A 236 -2.19 -39.88 -1.00
CA TYR A 236 -0.75 -39.94 -1.33
C TYR A 236 -0.28 -38.80 -2.24
N ASP A 237 -1.13 -38.25 -3.13
CA ASP A 237 -0.80 -36.99 -3.84
C ASP A 237 -0.68 -35.80 -2.85
N SER A 238 -1.61 -35.70 -1.91
CA SER A 238 -1.56 -34.67 -0.85
C SER A 238 -0.32 -34.83 0.05
N TYR A 239 0.17 -36.06 0.24
CA TYR A 239 1.34 -36.35 1.07
C TYR A 239 2.67 -36.08 0.34
N ARG A 240 2.82 -36.42 -0.94
CA ARG A 240 4.03 -36.04 -1.71
C ARG A 240 4.18 -34.51 -1.79
N ARG A 241 3.08 -33.78 -2.03
CA ARG A 241 3.06 -32.31 -2.02
C ARG A 241 3.45 -31.76 -0.65
N PHE A 242 2.91 -32.32 0.43
CA PHE A 242 3.32 -31.90 1.78
C PHE A 242 4.80 -32.15 2.06
N LEU A 243 5.34 -33.30 1.66
CA LEU A 243 6.77 -33.61 1.82
C LEU A 243 7.66 -32.61 1.07
N ASP A 244 7.28 -32.22 -0.15
CA ASP A 244 7.97 -31.18 -0.93
C ASP A 244 7.86 -29.80 -0.27
N MET A 245 6.64 -29.29 -0.11
CA MET A 245 6.36 -27.97 0.46
C MET A 245 6.99 -27.77 1.84
N PHE A 246 6.90 -28.77 2.73
CA PHE A 246 7.54 -28.72 4.05
C PHE A 246 9.06 -28.82 3.94
N GLY A 247 9.57 -29.62 3.01
CA GLY A 247 11.00 -29.77 2.76
C GLY A 247 11.61 -28.45 2.29
N ASN A 248 10.95 -27.79 1.34
CA ASN A 248 11.37 -26.50 0.81
C ASN A 248 11.20 -25.37 1.83
N VAL A 249 9.97 -25.11 2.29
CA VAL A 249 9.64 -23.93 3.12
C VAL A 249 10.19 -24.03 4.54
N VAL A 250 10.20 -25.22 5.15
CA VAL A 250 10.54 -25.39 6.58
C VAL A 250 11.95 -25.94 6.79
N MET A 251 12.40 -26.87 5.94
CA MET A 251 13.73 -27.48 6.07
C MET A 251 14.79 -26.84 5.14
N GLY A 252 14.38 -26.00 4.17
CA GLY A 252 15.30 -25.38 3.20
C GLY A 252 15.95 -26.40 2.24
N ILE A 253 15.16 -27.33 1.71
CA ILE A 253 15.55 -28.30 0.67
C ILE A 253 15.14 -27.73 -0.70
N PRO A 254 16.03 -27.65 -1.71
CA PRO A 254 15.64 -27.19 -3.05
C PRO A 254 14.54 -28.05 -3.66
N HIS A 255 13.46 -27.40 -4.14
CA HIS A 255 12.30 -28.06 -4.78
C HIS A 255 12.72 -28.93 -5.99
N SER A 256 13.77 -28.53 -6.71
CA SER A 256 14.34 -29.30 -7.82
C SER A 256 14.79 -30.72 -7.43
N LEU A 257 15.13 -30.99 -6.16
CA LEU A 257 15.50 -32.35 -5.71
C LEU A 257 14.29 -33.27 -5.56
N PHE A 258 13.08 -32.71 -5.41
CA PHE A 258 11.83 -33.46 -5.40
C PHE A 258 11.32 -33.67 -6.83
N GLU A 259 11.31 -32.61 -7.65
CA GLU A 259 10.98 -32.69 -9.08
C GLU A 259 11.88 -33.68 -9.84
N GLU A 260 13.18 -33.75 -9.54
CA GLU A 260 14.08 -34.77 -10.12
C GLU A 260 13.56 -36.20 -9.92
N LYS A 261 13.01 -36.52 -8.74
CA LYS A 261 12.45 -37.86 -8.45
C LYS A 261 11.10 -38.07 -9.14
N LEU A 262 10.27 -37.02 -9.18
CA LEU A 262 8.97 -37.04 -9.86
C LEU A 262 9.13 -37.24 -11.38
N ASP A 263 10.02 -36.50 -12.04
CA ASP A 263 10.33 -36.64 -13.47
C ASP A 263 10.96 -38.00 -13.77
N THR A 264 11.95 -38.43 -12.97
CA THR A 264 12.54 -39.78 -13.08
C THR A 264 11.46 -40.88 -12.99
N LEU A 265 10.47 -40.72 -12.11
CA LEU A 265 9.37 -41.67 -11.98
C LEU A 265 8.41 -41.58 -13.17
N LYS A 266 8.05 -40.39 -13.64
CA LYS A 266 7.19 -40.19 -14.83
C LYS A 266 7.80 -40.83 -16.07
N ASP A 267 9.09 -40.61 -16.33
CA ASP A 267 9.85 -41.24 -17.41
C ASP A 267 9.89 -42.78 -17.26
N THR A 268 10.18 -43.28 -16.06
CA THR A 268 10.23 -44.73 -15.77
C THR A 268 8.88 -45.42 -15.99
N LYS A 269 7.77 -44.72 -15.75
CA LYS A 269 6.40 -45.23 -15.96
C LYS A 269 5.84 -44.90 -17.36
N GLY A 270 6.54 -44.10 -18.16
CA GLY A 270 6.15 -43.68 -19.50
C GLY A 270 4.98 -42.69 -19.57
N VAL A 271 4.73 -41.94 -18.49
CA VAL A 271 3.64 -40.94 -18.40
C VAL A 271 4.17 -39.52 -18.56
N LYS A 272 3.30 -38.57 -18.93
CA LYS A 272 3.70 -37.16 -19.15
C LYS A 272 3.14 -36.18 -18.11
N LEU A 273 2.05 -36.52 -17.43
CA LEU A 273 1.41 -35.65 -16.45
C LEU A 273 1.37 -36.33 -15.08
N ASP A 274 1.55 -35.53 -14.03
CA ASP A 274 1.34 -35.92 -12.63
C ASP A 274 -0.05 -36.55 -12.37
N THR A 275 -1.05 -36.19 -13.18
CA THR A 275 -2.41 -36.76 -13.14
C THR A 275 -2.44 -38.25 -13.44
N ASP A 276 -1.50 -38.72 -14.25
CA ASP A 276 -1.50 -40.06 -14.83
C ASP A 276 -0.88 -41.10 -13.87
N LEU A 277 -0.11 -40.63 -12.88
CA LEU A 277 0.45 -41.46 -11.82
C LEU A 277 -0.65 -42.10 -10.96
N THR A 278 -0.50 -43.39 -10.68
CA THR A 278 -1.45 -44.16 -9.86
C THR A 278 -1.19 -43.99 -8.37
N ALA A 279 -2.13 -44.44 -7.53
CA ALA A 279 -1.94 -44.49 -6.09
C ALA A 279 -0.72 -45.34 -5.65
N SER A 280 -0.32 -46.34 -6.46
CA SER A 280 0.87 -47.15 -6.16
C SER A 280 2.17 -46.40 -6.49
N ASP A 281 2.18 -45.60 -7.55
CA ASP A 281 3.35 -44.80 -7.93
C ASP A 281 3.53 -43.63 -6.96
N LEU A 282 2.44 -43.03 -6.49
CA LEU A 282 2.48 -41.99 -5.46
C LEU A 282 2.94 -42.53 -4.09
N LYS A 283 2.61 -43.78 -3.74
CA LYS A 283 3.18 -44.49 -2.58
C LYS A 283 4.69 -44.69 -2.72
N GLU A 284 5.15 -45.10 -3.90
CA GLU A 284 6.58 -45.25 -4.21
C GLU A 284 7.33 -43.91 -4.11
N LEU A 285 6.76 -42.84 -4.69
CA LEU A 285 7.33 -41.50 -4.69
C LEU A 285 7.42 -40.87 -3.29
N VAL A 286 6.43 -41.14 -2.41
CA VAL A 286 6.46 -40.68 -1.02
C VAL A 286 7.69 -41.21 -0.26
N GLU A 287 8.11 -42.46 -0.48
CA GLU A 287 9.34 -42.98 0.12
C GLU A 287 10.60 -42.36 -0.51
N GLN A 288 10.60 -42.12 -1.82
CA GLN A 288 11.70 -41.39 -2.48
C GLN A 288 11.85 -39.96 -1.92
N TYR A 289 10.74 -39.24 -1.73
CA TYR A 289 10.72 -37.90 -1.15
C TYR A 289 11.22 -37.89 0.31
N LYS A 290 10.90 -38.91 1.12
CA LYS A 290 11.48 -39.06 2.47
C LYS A 290 12.99 -39.27 2.45
N ASN A 291 13.53 -39.95 1.43
CA ASN A 291 14.97 -40.13 1.28
C ASN A 291 15.69 -38.82 0.95
N VAL A 292 15.09 -37.91 0.17
CA VAL A 292 15.64 -36.57 -0.11
C VAL A 292 15.93 -35.78 1.19
N TYR A 293 15.11 -35.93 2.24
CA TYR A 293 15.38 -35.32 3.56
C TYR A 293 16.66 -35.89 4.20
N LEU A 294 16.80 -37.22 4.20
CA LEU A 294 17.96 -37.92 4.76
C LEU A 294 19.24 -37.58 3.98
N GLU A 295 19.16 -37.56 2.64
CA GLU A 295 20.27 -37.26 1.74
C GLU A 295 20.72 -35.79 1.83
N THR A 296 19.77 -34.84 1.95
CA THR A 296 20.07 -33.40 1.92
C THR A 296 20.37 -32.80 3.30
N LYS A 297 19.77 -33.35 4.38
CA LYS A 297 19.85 -32.76 5.74
C LYS A 297 20.41 -33.72 6.79
N GLY A 298 20.53 -35.01 6.50
CA GLY A 298 20.92 -36.03 7.49
C GLY A 298 19.84 -36.37 8.52
N GLU A 299 18.65 -35.76 8.41
CA GLU A 299 17.51 -35.96 9.32
C GLU A 299 16.33 -36.61 8.57
N LYS A 300 15.49 -37.34 9.30
CA LYS A 300 14.23 -37.87 8.75
C LYS A 300 13.16 -36.79 8.74
N PHE A 301 12.22 -36.90 7.78
CA PHE A 301 10.97 -36.14 7.83
C PHE A 301 10.27 -36.30 9.21
N PRO A 302 9.88 -35.20 9.88
CA PRO A 302 9.26 -35.26 11.20
C PRO A 302 7.83 -35.82 11.13
N SER A 303 7.64 -37.05 11.60
CA SER A 303 6.33 -37.73 11.60
C SER A 303 5.36 -37.26 12.70
N ASP A 304 5.83 -36.53 13.72
CA ASP A 304 4.98 -35.90 14.75
C ASP A 304 4.34 -34.59 14.21
N PRO A 305 3.01 -34.51 14.08
CA PRO A 305 2.30 -33.30 13.67
C PRO A 305 2.58 -32.07 14.54
N LYS A 306 2.82 -32.25 15.85
CA LYS A 306 3.12 -31.15 16.76
C LYS A 306 4.53 -30.61 16.53
N LYS A 307 5.49 -31.49 16.20
CA LYS A 307 6.82 -31.08 15.73
C LYS A 307 6.75 -30.38 14.36
N GLN A 308 5.98 -30.89 13.40
CA GLN A 308 5.74 -30.21 12.12
C GLN A 308 5.22 -28.78 12.35
N LEU A 309 4.17 -28.63 13.18
CA LEU A 309 3.57 -27.34 13.51
C LEU A 309 4.57 -26.38 14.18
N GLN A 310 5.36 -26.86 15.14
CA GLN A 310 6.40 -26.06 15.81
C GLN A 310 7.47 -25.54 14.84
N LEU A 311 7.88 -26.36 13.87
CA LEU A 311 8.88 -25.98 12.88
C LEU A 311 8.30 -25.00 11.85
N ALA A 312 7.07 -25.23 11.38
CA ALA A 312 6.39 -24.34 10.44
C ALA A 312 6.15 -22.94 11.01
N VAL A 313 5.78 -22.82 12.29
CA VAL A 313 5.64 -21.50 12.97
C VAL A 313 6.96 -20.73 13.00
N LYS A 314 8.08 -21.41 13.25
CA LYS A 314 9.43 -20.79 13.23
C LYS A 314 9.79 -20.34 11.82
N ALA A 315 9.66 -21.22 10.83
CA ALA A 315 9.98 -20.90 9.43
C ALA A 315 9.20 -19.67 8.92
N VAL A 316 7.94 -19.47 9.33
CA VAL A 316 7.19 -18.24 9.00
C VAL A 316 7.75 -17.00 9.72
N PHE A 317 8.20 -17.11 10.97
CA PHE A 317 8.87 -15.99 11.65
C PHE A 317 10.27 -15.70 11.10
N ASP A 318 10.99 -16.71 10.61
CA ASP A 318 12.29 -16.57 9.94
C ASP A 318 12.14 -15.94 8.53
N SER A 319 11.10 -16.34 7.77
CA SER A 319 10.85 -15.82 6.42
C SER A 319 10.63 -14.30 6.39
N TRP A 320 10.18 -13.72 7.51
CA TRP A 320 10.08 -12.27 7.70
C TRP A 320 11.40 -11.54 7.46
N ASP A 321 12.54 -12.10 7.85
CA ASP A 321 13.86 -11.45 7.72
C ASP A 321 14.67 -11.96 6.51
N SER A 322 14.03 -12.73 5.62
CA SER A 322 14.64 -13.22 4.36
C SER A 322 15.12 -12.07 3.45
N PRO A 323 16.15 -12.29 2.61
CA PRO A 323 16.64 -11.28 1.66
C PRO A 323 15.54 -10.76 0.73
N ARG A 324 14.67 -11.64 0.22
CA ARG A 324 13.55 -11.28 -0.65
C ARG A 324 12.51 -10.40 0.09
N ALA A 325 12.14 -10.74 1.33
CA ALA A 325 11.23 -9.91 2.13
C ALA A 325 11.84 -8.54 2.48
N LYS A 326 13.15 -8.48 2.77
CA LYS A 326 13.90 -7.23 2.96
C LYS A 326 13.90 -6.36 1.69
N LYS A 327 14.23 -6.94 0.52
CA LYS A 327 14.21 -6.25 -0.78
C LYS A 327 12.82 -5.71 -1.09
N TYR A 328 11.76 -6.51 -0.95
CA TYR A 328 10.38 -6.06 -1.16
C TYR A 328 9.99 -4.91 -0.23
N ARG A 329 10.28 -5.00 1.08
CA ARG A 329 10.00 -3.90 2.02
C ARG A 329 10.79 -2.64 1.69
N SER A 330 12.03 -2.77 1.20
CA SER A 330 12.86 -1.64 0.75
C SER A 330 12.25 -0.95 -0.48
N ILE A 331 11.93 -1.71 -1.54
CA ILE A 331 11.30 -1.21 -2.77
C ILE A 331 9.98 -0.48 -2.46
N ASN A 332 9.13 -1.08 -1.62
CA ASN A 332 7.82 -0.53 -1.25
C ASN A 332 7.89 0.46 -0.06
N GLN A 333 9.10 0.83 0.41
CA GLN A 333 9.36 1.78 1.50
C GLN A 333 8.66 1.44 2.85
N ILE A 334 8.37 0.16 3.07
CA ILE A 334 7.61 -0.36 4.22
C ILE A 334 8.49 -0.34 5.47
N THR A 335 8.15 0.52 6.43
CA THR A 335 8.84 0.69 7.71
C THR A 335 7.88 0.54 8.89
N GLY A 336 8.42 0.37 10.11
CA GLY A 336 7.63 0.31 11.36
C GLY A 336 6.84 -0.97 11.63
N LEU A 337 6.83 -1.96 10.71
CA LEU A 337 6.16 -3.24 10.94
C LEU A 337 6.95 -4.13 11.93
N LYS A 338 6.23 -4.72 12.90
CA LYS A 338 6.79 -5.54 13.99
C LYS A 338 7.27 -6.93 13.55
N GLY A 339 6.60 -7.51 12.55
CA GLY A 339 6.75 -8.91 12.16
C GLY A 339 5.60 -9.36 11.24
N THR A 340 5.57 -10.65 10.91
CA THR A 340 4.41 -11.33 10.31
C THR A 340 3.58 -12.04 11.38
N ALA A 341 2.28 -12.17 11.17
CA ALA A 341 1.45 -13.13 11.90
C ALA A 341 1.55 -14.52 11.25
N VAL A 342 1.18 -15.56 12.00
CA VAL A 342 1.02 -16.94 11.49
C VAL A 342 -0.43 -17.36 11.64
N ASN A 343 -1.11 -17.62 10.53
CA ASN A 343 -2.49 -18.10 10.52
C ASN A 343 -2.45 -19.62 10.40
N ILE A 344 -2.99 -20.34 11.38
CA ILE A 344 -3.04 -21.79 11.44
C ILE A 344 -4.51 -22.17 11.32
N GLN A 345 -4.90 -22.77 10.19
CA GLN A 345 -6.30 -22.95 9.81
C GLN A 345 -6.57 -24.39 9.36
N CYS A 346 -7.73 -24.95 9.71
CA CYS A 346 -8.15 -26.27 9.25
C CYS A 346 -8.12 -26.36 7.72
N MET A 347 -7.59 -27.46 7.18
CA MET A 347 -7.65 -27.78 5.77
C MET A 347 -9.10 -28.02 5.30
N VAL A 348 -9.34 -27.65 4.04
CA VAL A 348 -10.52 -28.00 3.24
C VAL A 348 -9.99 -28.43 1.87
N PHE A 349 -10.57 -29.48 1.28
CA PHE A 349 -9.99 -30.17 0.14
C PHE A 349 -10.81 -29.97 -1.14
N GLY A 350 -10.30 -29.17 -2.07
CA GLY A 350 -10.86 -29.03 -3.41
C GLY A 350 -10.59 -30.25 -4.32
N ASN A 351 -9.76 -31.19 -3.88
CA ASN A 351 -9.28 -32.37 -4.64
C ASN A 351 -9.85 -33.72 -4.15
N MET A 352 -11.07 -33.71 -3.56
CA MET A 352 -11.82 -34.92 -3.20
C MET A 352 -12.77 -35.41 -4.32
N GLY A 353 -12.42 -35.20 -5.59
CA GLY A 353 -13.25 -35.59 -6.74
C GLY A 353 -14.11 -34.45 -7.30
N ASN A 354 -14.99 -34.77 -8.24
CA ASN A 354 -15.63 -33.79 -9.14
C ASN A 354 -16.74 -32.93 -8.49
N THR A 355 -17.15 -33.22 -7.25
CA THR A 355 -18.01 -32.36 -6.40
C THR A 355 -17.20 -31.43 -5.48
N SER A 356 -15.88 -31.36 -5.70
CA SER A 356 -14.95 -30.50 -5.01
C SER A 356 -14.13 -29.70 -6.04
N GLY A 357 -13.66 -28.53 -5.63
CA GLY A 357 -12.84 -27.66 -6.48
C GLY A 357 -12.40 -26.43 -5.72
N THR A 358 -11.57 -25.59 -6.33
CA THR A 358 -11.03 -24.41 -5.68
C THR A 358 -10.86 -23.27 -6.67
N GLY A 359 -10.97 -22.03 -6.20
CA GLY A 359 -10.87 -20.87 -7.08
C GLY A 359 -10.45 -19.59 -6.38
N VAL A 360 -10.12 -18.62 -7.20
CA VAL A 360 -9.72 -17.27 -6.79
C VAL A 360 -10.49 -16.28 -7.66
N LEU A 361 -11.15 -15.30 -7.06
CA LEU A 361 -11.90 -14.29 -7.79
C LEU A 361 -11.71 -12.88 -7.23
N PHE A 362 -11.96 -11.92 -8.11
CA PHE A 362 -12.20 -10.53 -7.82
C PHE A 362 -13.69 -10.27 -8.03
N THR A 363 -14.30 -9.54 -7.10
CA THR A 363 -15.73 -9.20 -7.13
C THR A 363 -16.10 -8.24 -8.27
N ARG A 364 -15.11 -7.50 -8.80
CA ARG A 364 -15.17 -6.75 -10.06
C ARG A 364 -13.88 -6.98 -10.83
N ASN A 365 -13.89 -6.80 -12.15
CA ASN A 365 -12.71 -6.99 -12.99
C ASN A 365 -11.55 -6.05 -12.55
N PRO A 366 -10.39 -6.58 -12.11
CA PRO A 366 -9.31 -5.76 -11.56
C PRO A 366 -8.55 -4.96 -12.64
N SER A 367 -8.67 -5.32 -13.91
CA SER A 367 -7.99 -4.68 -15.03
C SER A 367 -8.84 -3.62 -15.73
N THR A 368 -10.17 -3.82 -15.83
CA THR A 368 -11.10 -2.88 -16.49
C THR A 368 -11.95 -2.05 -15.54
N GLY A 369 -12.18 -2.55 -14.32
CA GLY A 369 -13.13 -1.98 -13.35
C GLY A 369 -14.60 -2.39 -13.57
N GLU A 370 -14.88 -3.27 -14.53
CA GLU A 370 -16.23 -3.76 -14.82
C GLU A 370 -16.86 -4.52 -13.63
N ASN A 371 -18.10 -4.18 -13.27
CA ASN A 371 -18.88 -4.86 -12.24
C ASN A 371 -19.43 -6.23 -12.73
N LYS A 372 -18.51 -7.17 -12.93
CA LYS A 372 -18.74 -8.62 -13.13
C LYS A 372 -17.77 -9.39 -12.22
N LEU A 373 -18.23 -10.47 -11.60
CA LEU A 373 -17.32 -11.43 -10.95
C LEU A 373 -16.28 -11.92 -11.97
N TYR A 374 -15.01 -11.83 -11.59
CA TYR A 374 -13.88 -12.08 -12.46
C TYR A 374 -12.88 -12.99 -11.75
N GLY A 375 -12.71 -14.23 -12.20
CA GLY A 375 -11.88 -15.20 -11.50
C GLY A 375 -11.72 -16.52 -12.24
N GLU A 376 -10.97 -17.41 -11.59
CA GLU A 376 -10.54 -18.70 -12.10
C GLU A 376 -10.92 -19.81 -11.11
N PHE A 377 -11.34 -20.96 -11.61
CA PHE A 377 -11.74 -22.13 -10.84
C PHE A 377 -11.10 -23.40 -11.43
N LEU A 378 -10.86 -24.41 -10.58
CA LEU A 378 -10.46 -25.75 -11.01
C LEU A 378 -11.25 -26.80 -10.23
N ILE A 379 -11.95 -27.67 -10.96
CA ILE A 379 -12.57 -28.88 -10.41
C ILE A 379 -11.48 -29.88 -9.99
N ASN A 380 -11.65 -30.53 -8.84
CA ASN A 380 -10.78 -31.58 -8.32
C ASN A 380 -9.29 -31.15 -8.25
N ALA A 381 -9.00 -30.09 -7.48
CA ALA A 381 -7.70 -29.40 -7.42
C ALA A 381 -7.42 -28.75 -6.05
N GLN A 382 -6.16 -28.45 -5.75
CA GLN A 382 -5.76 -27.58 -4.63
C GLN A 382 -5.37 -26.18 -5.13
N GLY A 383 -5.36 -25.17 -4.23
CA GLY A 383 -5.10 -23.77 -4.61
C GLY A 383 -3.72 -23.55 -5.25
N GLU A 384 -2.77 -24.44 -4.96
CA GLU A 384 -1.47 -24.55 -5.63
C GLU A 384 -1.61 -24.75 -7.15
N ASP A 385 -2.49 -25.65 -7.60
CA ASP A 385 -2.70 -25.97 -9.02
C ASP A 385 -3.20 -24.73 -9.81
N VAL A 386 -4.00 -23.87 -9.17
CA VAL A 386 -4.52 -22.61 -9.73
C VAL A 386 -3.40 -21.57 -9.88
N VAL A 387 -2.52 -21.45 -8.87
CA VAL A 387 -1.44 -20.45 -8.86
C VAL A 387 -0.30 -20.84 -9.81
N ALA A 388 0.07 -22.12 -9.85
CA ALA A 388 1.11 -22.64 -10.74
C ALA A 388 0.65 -22.70 -12.21
N GLY A 389 -0.66 -22.86 -12.46
CA GLY A 389 -1.21 -22.92 -13.82
C GLY A 389 -0.77 -24.15 -14.62
N ILE A 390 -0.35 -25.23 -13.93
CA ILE A 390 -0.02 -26.54 -14.54
C ILE A 390 -1.25 -27.13 -15.24
N ARG A 391 -2.44 -26.88 -14.68
CA ARG A 391 -3.73 -27.06 -15.34
C ARG A 391 -4.25 -25.69 -15.78
N THR A 392 -4.73 -25.58 -17.01
CA THR A 392 -5.43 -24.38 -17.49
C THR A 392 -6.65 -24.10 -16.60
N PRO A 393 -6.73 -22.93 -15.93
CA PRO A 393 -7.88 -22.61 -15.09
C PRO A 393 -9.16 -22.38 -15.91
N GLU A 394 -10.31 -22.68 -15.31
CA GLU A 394 -11.64 -22.57 -15.92
C GLU A 394 -12.36 -21.29 -15.44
N ASP A 395 -13.31 -20.77 -16.22
CA ASP A 395 -14.13 -19.62 -15.80
C ASP A 395 -15.04 -20.01 -14.60
N LEU A 396 -15.41 -19.04 -13.77
CA LEU A 396 -16.42 -19.19 -12.72
C LEU A 396 -17.79 -19.67 -13.25
N ASP A 397 -18.11 -19.41 -14.52
CA ASP A 397 -19.28 -20.01 -15.17
C ASP A 397 -19.20 -21.56 -15.23
N THR A 398 -18.03 -22.21 -15.19
CA THR A 398 -17.92 -23.68 -15.04
C THR A 398 -18.40 -24.13 -13.65
N MET A 399 -17.99 -23.43 -12.58
CA MET A 399 -18.46 -23.70 -11.21
C MET A 399 -19.99 -23.62 -11.11
N LYS A 400 -20.60 -22.63 -11.77
CA LYS A 400 -22.06 -22.44 -11.83
C LYS A 400 -22.81 -23.60 -12.48
N HIS A 401 -22.21 -24.29 -13.46
CA HIS A 401 -22.82 -25.46 -14.09
C HIS A 401 -22.61 -26.74 -13.28
N CYS A 402 -21.42 -26.93 -12.69
CA CYS A 402 -21.09 -28.16 -11.97
C CYS A 402 -21.51 -28.16 -10.49
N MET A 403 -21.58 -26.99 -9.85
CA MET A 403 -21.81 -26.79 -8.42
C MET A 403 -22.73 -25.56 -8.17
N PRO A 404 -23.98 -25.57 -8.67
CA PRO A 404 -24.85 -24.39 -8.66
C PRO A 404 -25.18 -23.87 -7.24
N GLU A 405 -25.34 -24.76 -6.25
CA GLU A 405 -25.61 -24.38 -4.86
C GLU A 405 -24.42 -23.63 -4.22
N PRO A 406 -23.17 -24.17 -4.20
CA PRO A 406 -21.98 -23.41 -3.84
C PRO A 406 -21.77 -22.12 -4.64
N TYR A 407 -22.12 -22.09 -5.93
CA TYR A 407 -21.99 -20.88 -6.74
C TYR A 407 -22.96 -19.79 -6.28
N GLN A 408 -24.19 -20.13 -5.90
CA GLN A 408 -25.12 -19.16 -5.34
C GLN A 408 -24.64 -18.64 -3.97
N GLU A 409 -24.19 -19.51 -3.06
CA GLU A 409 -23.60 -19.08 -1.78
C GLU A 409 -22.39 -18.15 -2.02
N LEU A 410 -21.57 -18.43 -3.03
CA LEU A 410 -20.41 -17.60 -3.40
C LEU A 410 -20.83 -16.21 -3.90
N VAL A 411 -21.84 -16.11 -4.76
CA VAL A 411 -22.37 -14.81 -5.24
C VAL A 411 -22.94 -13.99 -4.08
N GLU A 412 -23.69 -14.63 -3.16
CA GLU A 412 -24.24 -13.95 -1.98
C GLU A 412 -23.11 -13.47 -1.04
N ASN A 413 -22.11 -14.32 -0.77
CA ASN A 413 -20.93 -13.98 0.02
C ASN A 413 -20.11 -12.84 -0.60
N CYS A 414 -19.96 -12.81 -1.93
CA CYS A 414 -19.30 -11.70 -2.66
C CYS A 414 -20.00 -10.36 -2.40
N GLN A 415 -21.34 -10.33 -2.49
CA GLN A 415 -22.10 -9.11 -2.24
C GLN A 415 -22.09 -8.69 -0.76
N ILE A 416 -22.05 -9.65 0.18
CA ILE A 416 -21.87 -9.35 1.62
C ILE A 416 -20.51 -8.68 1.84
N LEU A 417 -19.44 -9.22 1.22
CA LEU A 417 -18.09 -8.70 1.35
C LEU A 417 -17.93 -7.30 0.76
N GLU A 418 -18.41 -7.02 -0.46
CA GLU A 418 -18.38 -5.66 -1.02
C GLU A 418 -19.13 -4.65 -0.14
N ARG A 419 -20.33 -4.99 0.36
CA ARG A 419 -21.11 -4.09 1.24
C ARG A 419 -20.43 -3.82 2.58
N HIS A 420 -19.75 -4.82 3.16
CA HIS A 420 -19.15 -4.74 4.49
C HIS A 420 -17.75 -4.09 4.52
N TYR A 421 -16.98 -4.29 3.45
CA TYR A 421 -15.67 -3.65 3.28
C TYR A 421 -15.75 -2.32 2.50
N LYS A 422 -16.85 -2.08 1.76
CA LYS A 422 -17.06 -0.89 0.92
C LYS A 422 -15.97 -0.70 -0.13
N ASP A 423 -15.52 -1.80 -0.71
CA ASP A 423 -14.42 -1.88 -1.68
C ASP A 423 -14.51 -3.19 -2.48
N MET A 424 -13.90 -3.23 -3.66
CA MET A 424 -13.76 -4.46 -4.46
C MET A 424 -12.83 -5.43 -3.74
N MET A 425 -13.31 -6.65 -3.55
CA MET A 425 -12.66 -7.72 -2.82
C MET A 425 -12.08 -8.80 -3.75
N ASP A 426 -10.87 -9.22 -3.42
CA ASP A 426 -10.12 -10.39 -3.91
C ASP A 426 -10.29 -11.53 -2.87
N ILE A 427 -10.72 -12.70 -3.34
CA ILE A 427 -11.28 -13.78 -2.54
C ILE A 427 -10.68 -15.12 -2.98
N GLU A 428 -10.17 -15.91 -2.01
CA GLU A 428 -9.83 -17.32 -2.18
C GLU A 428 -10.95 -18.18 -1.59
N PHE A 429 -11.42 -19.20 -2.32
CA PHE A 429 -12.46 -20.12 -1.86
C PHE A 429 -12.20 -21.56 -2.31
N THR A 430 -12.78 -22.52 -1.56
CA THR A 430 -12.75 -23.94 -1.90
C THR A 430 -14.14 -24.53 -1.68
N VAL A 431 -14.59 -25.34 -2.63
CA VAL A 431 -15.73 -26.25 -2.45
C VAL A 431 -15.19 -27.62 -2.11
N GLN A 432 -15.65 -28.19 -1.00
CA GLN A 432 -15.44 -29.60 -0.68
C GLN A 432 -16.80 -30.28 -0.62
N GLU A 433 -17.02 -31.30 -1.45
CA GLU A 433 -18.22 -32.14 -1.44
C GLU A 433 -19.53 -31.31 -1.47
N ASN A 434 -19.63 -30.38 -2.43
CA ASN A 434 -20.72 -29.41 -2.59
C ASN A 434 -20.94 -28.44 -1.40
N ARG A 435 -19.95 -28.26 -0.51
CA ARG A 435 -19.97 -27.22 0.54
C ARG A 435 -18.92 -26.15 0.28
N LEU A 436 -19.35 -24.88 0.18
CA LEU A 436 -18.46 -23.74 0.03
C LEU A 436 -17.72 -23.41 1.34
N TRP A 437 -16.46 -22.99 1.19
CA TRP A 437 -15.64 -22.43 2.25
C TRP A 437 -14.86 -21.20 1.77
N MET A 438 -14.92 -20.12 2.54
CA MET A 438 -14.21 -18.87 2.29
C MET A 438 -12.84 -18.92 2.99
N LEU A 439 -11.75 -18.99 2.21
CA LEU A 439 -10.40 -19.17 2.75
C LEU A 439 -9.69 -17.84 3.02
N GLN A 440 -9.93 -16.83 2.19
CA GLN A 440 -9.32 -15.51 2.34
C GLN A 440 -10.20 -14.44 1.67
N CYS A 441 -10.21 -13.23 2.24
CA CYS A 441 -10.62 -12.03 1.49
C CYS A 441 -9.62 -10.88 1.76
N ARG A 442 -9.46 -9.97 0.80
CA ARG A 442 -8.72 -8.71 0.92
C ARG A 442 -9.24 -7.68 -0.08
N SER A 443 -8.96 -6.39 0.13
CA SER A 443 -9.11 -5.39 -0.93
C SER A 443 -8.32 -5.82 -2.16
N GLY A 444 -8.99 -5.99 -3.30
CA GLY A 444 -8.37 -6.53 -4.50
C GLY A 444 -7.45 -5.50 -5.15
N LYS A 445 -6.19 -5.90 -5.40
CA LYS A 445 -5.27 -5.08 -6.20
C LYS A 445 -5.75 -5.04 -7.66
N ARG A 446 -5.64 -3.85 -8.24
CA ARG A 446 -6.31 -3.42 -9.46
C ARG A 446 -5.42 -2.42 -10.20
N THR A 447 -5.74 -2.17 -11.46
CA THR A 447 -5.00 -1.22 -12.31
C THR A 447 -5.49 0.21 -12.08
N GLY A 448 -4.79 1.19 -12.65
CA GLY A 448 -5.22 2.59 -12.68
C GLY A 448 -6.66 2.77 -13.16
N LYS A 449 -6.95 2.20 -14.33
CA LYS A 449 -8.30 2.18 -14.92
C LYS A 449 -9.32 1.48 -14.02
N GLY A 450 -8.95 0.33 -13.46
CA GLY A 450 -9.80 -0.42 -12.53
C GLY A 450 -10.13 0.36 -11.26
N ALA A 451 -9.15 1.03 -10.65
CA ALA A 451 -9.34 1.84 -9.45
C ALA A 451 -10.32 2.99 -9.68
N VAL A 452 -10.10 3.79 -10.74
CA VAL A 452 -10.94 4.95 -11.05
C VAL A 452 -12.37 4.52 -11.39
N LYS A 453 -12.55 3.51 -12.25
CA LYS A 453 -13.89 3.04 -12.60
C LYS A 453 -14.64 2.46 -11.40
N ILE A 454 -14.00 1.60 -10.59
CA ILE A 454 -14.65 1.02 -9.39
C ILE A 454 -15.05 2.13 -8.40
N ALA A 455 -14.19 3.14 -8.20
CA ALA A 455 -14.50 4.27 -7.33
C ALA A 455 -15.69 5.10 -7.82
N VAL A 456 -15.82 5.32 -9.13
CA VAL A 456 -16.97 6.03 -9.74
C VAL A 456 -18.25 5.17 -9.68
N ASP A 457 -18.17 3.89 -10.05
CA ASP A 457 -19.31 2.95 -10.01
C ASP A 457 -19.86 2.81 -8.58
N MET A 458 -18.99 2.63 -7.57
CA MET A 458 -19.43 2.50 -6.17
C MET A 458 -20.06 3.78 -5.58
N VAL A 459 -19.76 4.96 -6.14
CA VAL A 459 -20.49 6.20 -5.80
C VAL A 459 -21.86 6.23 -6.48
N ASN A 460 -21.93 5.85 -7.77
CA ASN A 460 -23.18 5.80 -8.53
C ASN A 460 -24.17 4.76 -7.97
N GLU A 461 -23.65 3.63 -7.45
CA GLU A 461 -24.39 2.60 -6.73
C GLU A 461 -24.81 3.01 -5.30
N GLY A 462 -24.35 4.15 -4.80
CA GLY A 462 -24.60 4.63 -3.44
C GLY A 462 -23.88 3.83 -2.34
N LEU A 463 -22.90 3.00 -2.70
CA LEU A 463 -22.15 2.16 -1.77
C LEU A 463 -21.17 2.99 -0.93
N VAL A 464 -20.59 4.05 -1.51
CA VAL A 464 -19.62 4.96 -0.87
C VAL A 464 -19.87 6.43 -1.23
N ASP A 465 -19.31 7.36 -0.46
CA ASP A 465 -19.30 8.79 -0.79
C ASP A 465 -18.04 9.17 -1.59
N THR A 466 -18.04 10.33 -2.24
CA THR A 466 -16.91 10.80 -3.05
C THR A 466 -15.61 10.94 -2.25
N ARG A 467 -15.67 11.24 -0.95
CA ARG A 467 -14.48 11.29 -0.08
C ARG A 467 -13.86 9.93 0.19
N SER A 468 -14.68 8.88 0.24
CA SER A 468 -14.20 7.50 0.31
C SER A 468 -13.68 7.04 -1.06
N ALA A 469 -14.35 7.41 -2.15
CA ALA A 469 -13.94 7.09 -3.52
C ALA A 469 -12.56 7.64 -3.88
N ILE A 470 -12.25 8.90 -3.51
CA ILE A 470 -10.89 9.47 -3.67
C ILE A 470 -9.83 8.59 -2.98
N LYS A 471 -10.15 8.01 -1.81
CA LYS A 471 -9.21 7.15 -1.05
C LYS A 471 -9.04 5.74 -1.62
N MET A 472 -9.89 5.31 -2.57
CA MET A 472 -9.72 4.05 -3.29
C MET A 472 -8.63 4.14 -4.37
N VAL A 473 -8.35 5.35 -4.84
CA VAL A 473 -7.38 5.60 -5.92
C VAL A 473 -6.04 6.03 -5.31
N GLU A 474 -5.23 5.05 -4.87
CA GLU A 474 -3.81 5.28 -4.51
C GLU A 474 -3.11 6.10 -5.62
N PRO A 475 -2.20 7.07 -5.32
CA PRO A 475 -1.59 7.93 -6.35
C PRO A 475 -0.91 7.18 -7.51
N GLN A 476 -0.37 5.99 -7.24
CA GLN A 476 0.23 5.10 -8.24
C GLN A 476 -0.79 4.64 -9.30
N HIS A 477 -2.08 4.54 -8.97
CA HIS A 477 -3.14 4.25 -9.94
C HIS A 477 -3.35 5.40 -10.94
N LEU A 478 -3.04 6.65 -10.56
CA LEU A 478 -3.10 7.79 -11.49
C LEU A 478 -1.89 7.79 -12.43
N ASP A 479 -0.69 7.49 -11.91
CA ASP A 479 0.52 7.33 -12.72
C ASP A 479 0.38 6.21 -13.78
N GLN A 480 -0.32 5.13 -13.45
CA GLN A 480 -0.71 4.07 -14.41
C GLN A 480 -1.59 4.56 -15.56
N LEU A 481 -2.41 5.59 -15.36
CA LEU A 481 -3.18 6.22 -16.43
C LEU A 481 -2.33 7.20 -17.27
N LEU A 482 -1.11 7.50 -16.81
CA LEU A 482 -0.08 8.23 -17.54
C LEU A 482 0.96 7.30 -18.23
N HIS A 483 0.81 5.97 -18.11
CA HIS A 483 1.67 5.00 -18.78
C HIS A 483 1.47 4.97 -20.32
N PRO A 484 2.51 4.71 -21.12
CA PRO A 484 2.41 4.70 -22.58
C PRO A 484 1.45 3.66 -23.14
N GLN A 485 0.91 3.96 -24.32
CA GLN A 485 0.14 3.03 -25.17
C GLN A 485 0.88 2.86 -26.51
N PHE A 486 0.49 1.91 -27.37
CA PHE A 486 1.00 1.87 -28.75
C PHE A 486 0.27 2.89 -29.64
N GLU A 487 1.00 3.59 -30.51
CA GLU A 487 0.41 4.65 -31.38
C GLU A 487 -0.71 4.12 -32.30
N ASP A 488 -0.53 2.94 -32.88
CA ASP A 488 -1.50 2.28 -33.75
C ASP A 488 -1.45 0.75 -33.57
N PRO A 489 -2.40 0.16 -32.81
CA PRO A 489 -2.52 -1.29 -32.66
C PRO A 489 -2.85 -2.09 -33.93
N SER A 490 -3.24 -1.41 -35.02
CA SER A 490 -3.44 -2.07 -36.32
C SER A 490 -2.13 -2.17 -37.11
N ALA A 491 -1.23 -1.19 -36.98
CA ALA A 491 0.03 -1.11 -37.73
C ALA A 491 1.08 -2.17 -37.36
N TYR A 492 0.94 -2.85 -36.22
CA TYR A 492 1.83 -3.95 -35.83
C TYR A 492 1.26 -5.36 -36.05
N LYS A 493 0.03 -5.51 -36.58
CA LYS A 493 -0.67 -6.80 -36.69
C LYS A 493 0.17 -7.91 -37.34
N ASP A 494 0.88 -7.60 -38.42
CA ASP A 494 1.73 -8.54 -39.17
C ASP A 494 3.03 -8.95 -38.42
N LYS A 495 3.26 -8.42 -37.21
CA LYS A 495 4.42 -8.68 -36.35
C LYS A 495 4.06 -9.34 -35.02
N VAL A 496 2.79 -9.67 -34.79
CA VAL A 496 2.35 -10.45 -33.63
C VAL A 496 2.81 -11.90 -33.85
N VAL A 497 3.60 -12.43 -32.91
CA VAL A 497 4.19 -13.78 -33.00
C VAL A 497 3.58 -14.79 -32.04
N ALA A 498 3.02 -14.33 -30.93
CA ALA A 498 2.25 -15.15 -29.99
C ALA A 498 1.17 -14.32 -29.31
N THR A 499 0.20 -14.97 -28.65
CA THR A 499 -0.80 -14.30 -27.81
C THR A 499 -0.97 -15.06 -26.50
N GLY A 500 -0.73 -14.38 -25.38
CA GLY A 500 -0.97 -14.89 -24.03
C GLY A 500 -2.18 -14.22 -23.37
N LEU A 501 -2.32 -14.43 -22.07
CA LEU A 501 -3.35 -13.79 -21.25
C LEU A 501 -2.95 -12.33 -20.96
N PRO A 502 -3.88 -11.34 -21.08
CA PRO A 502 -3.63 -9.92 -20.81
C PRO A 502 -3.55 -9.63 -19.29
N ALA A 503 -2.51 -10.16 -18.66
CA ALA A 503 -2.33 -10.26 -17.22
C ALA A 503 -2.29 -8.90 -16.51
N SER A 504 -1.64 -7.91 -17.11
CA SER A 504 -1.60 -6.53 -16.60
C SER A 504 -1.45 -5.54 -17.77
N PRO A 505 -2.36 -4.56 -17.92
CA PRO A 505 -2.43 -3.70 -19.09
C PRO A 505 -1.25 -2.71 -19.21
N GLY A 506 -1.12 -2.13 -20.40
CA GLY A 506 -0.06 -1.21 -20.78
C GLY A 506 0.70 -1.67 -22.02
N ALA A 507 1.55 -0.78 -22.54
CA ALA A 507 2.46 -1.08 -23.64
C ALA A 507 3.90 -1.03 -23.13
N ALA A 508 4.63 -2.14 -23.24
CA ALA A 508 6.05 -2.21 -22.90
C ALA A 508 6.91 -2.52 -24.12
N VAL A 509 8.08 -1.91 -24.18
CA VAL A 509 9.02 -2.02 -25.30
C VAL A 509 10.44 -2.02 -24.75
N GLY A 510 11.19 -3.09 -24.98
CA GLY A 510 12.53 -3.26 -24.42
C GLY A 510 13.31 -4.39 -25.09
N GLN A 511 14.49 -4.66 -24.55
CA GLN A 511 15.36 -5.75 -24.98
C GLN A 511 15.13 -6.99 -24.10
N ILE A 512 15.05 -8.18 -24.67
CA ILE A 512 14.80 -9.42 -23.91
C ILE A 512 15.95 -9.74 -22.95
N VAL A 513 15.60 -10.19 -21.73
CA VAL A 513 16.50 -10.84 -20.75
C VAL A 513 15.80 -12.02 -20.08
N PHE A 514 16.57 -13.05 -19.72
CA PHE A 514 16.06 -14.32 -19.17
C PHE A 514 16.23 -14.49 -17.66
N SER A 515 16.89 -13.55 -16.98
CA SER A 515 17.08 -13.56 -15.52
C SER A 515 16.68 -12.24 -14.87
N ALA A 516 16.30 -12.31 -13.60
CA ALA A 516 15.95 -11.13 -12.81
C ALA A 516 17.16 -10.22 -12.51
N ASP A 517 18.36 -10.81 -12.33
CA ASP A 517 19.60 -10.06 -12.11
C ASP A 517 20.05 -9.33 -13.39
N ASP A 518 19.88 -9.93 -14.57
CA ASP A 518 20.12 -9.25 -15.85
C ASP A 518 19.14 -8.06 -16.02
N ALA A 519 17.87 -8.21 -15.62
CA ALA A 519 16.90 -7.12 -15.64
C ALA A 519 17.29 -5.96 -14.71
N GLU A 520 17.72 -6.23 -13.46
CA GLU A 520 18.25 -5.18 -12.57
C GLU A 520 19.52 -4.53 -13.14
N SER A 521 20.45 -5.33 -13.65
CA SER A 521 21.70 -4.88 -14.26
C SER A 521 21.47 -3.96 -15.47
N TRP A 522 20.50 -4.30 -16.34
CA TRP A 522 20.20 -3.54 -17.54
C TRP A 522 19.42 -2.26 -17.24
N HIS A 523 18.51 -2.30 -16.25
CA HIS A 523 17.87 -1.10 -15.72
C HIS A 523 18.90 -0.13 -15.12
N ALA A 524 19.88 -0.63 -14.35
CA ALA A 524 20.98 0.17 -13.82
C ALA A 524 21.90 0.77 -14.92
N GLN A 525 21.95 0.14 -16.10
CA GLN A 525 22.61 0.68 -17.31
C GLN A 525 21.72 1.68 -18.09
N GLY A 526 20.48 1.94 -17.66
CA GLY A 526 19.52 2.79 -18.36
C GLY A 526 18.88 2.15 -19.60
N LYS A 527 18.96 0.82 -19.76
CA LYS A 527 18.27 0.08 -20.82
C LYS A 527 16.83 -0.24 -20.39
N SER A 528 15.93 -0.32 -21.36
CA SER A 528 14.61 -0.93 -21.18
C SER A 528 14.73 -2.44 -21.39
N ALA A 529 14.35 -3.25 -20.39
CA ALA A 529 14.40 -4.70 -20.45
C ALA A 529 12.99 -5.32 -20.45
N ILE A 530 12.80 -6.41 -21.18
CA ILE A 530 11.62 -7.29 -21.08
C ILE A 530 12.06 -8.59 -20.41
N LEU A 531 11.51 -8.88 -19.23
CA LEU A 531 11.83 -10.10 -18.49
C LEU A 531 10.98 -11.26 -19.01
N VAL A 532 11.63 -12.29 -19.54
CA VAL A 532 10.99 -13.49 -20.08
C VAL A 532 11.37 -14.68 -19.21
N ARG A 533 10.38 -15.38 -18.65
CA ARG A 533 10.58 -16.56 -17.75
C ARG A 533 9.49 -17.61 -18.01
N THR A 534 9.75 -18.89 -17.74
CA THR A 534 8.70 -19.92 -17.82
C THR A 534 7.53 -19.57 -16.91
N GLU A 535 7.86 -19.15 -15.70
CA GLU A 535 7.01 -18.61 -14.63
C GLU A 535 7.89 -17.70 -13.75
N THR A 536 7.31 -16.82 -12.93
CA THR A 536 8.11 -16.00 -11.99
C THR A 536 7.89 -16.42 -10.53
N SER A 537 8.97 -16.37 -9.76
CA SER A 537 9.03 -16.70 -8.35
C SER A 537 9.08 -15.44 -7.46
N PRO A 538 8.94 -15.57 -6.13
CA PRO A 538 9.16 -14.48 -5.18
C PRO A 538 10.61 -13.93 -5.15
N GLU A 539 11.53 -14.55 -5.88
CA GLU A 539 12.94 -14.15 -5.98
C GLU A 539 13.16 -13.25 -7.20
N ASP A 540 12.41 -13.46 -8.29
CA ASP A 540 12.43 -12.62 -9.50
C ASP A 540 11.93 -11.18 -9.27
N VAL A 541 11.31 -10.91 -8.11
CA VAL A 541 10.66 -9.64 -7.71
C VAL A 541 11.54 -8.40 -7.94
N GLY A 542 12.86 -8.52 -7.77
CA GLY A 542 13.81 -7.44 -8.09
C GLY A 542 13.83 -7.08 -9.58
N GLY A 543 14.10 -8.08 -10.42
CA GLY A 543 14.12 -7.93 -11.88
C GLY A 543 12.75 -7.61 -12.48
N MET A 544 11.67 -8.17 -11.93
CA MET A 544 10.29 -7.82 -12.28
C MET A 544 10.00 -6.33 -12.01
N HIS A 545 10.59 -5.74 -10.96
CA HIS A 545 10.46 -4.31 -10.69
C HIS A 545 11.34 -3.45 -11.63
N ALA A 546 12.49 -3.97 -12.05
CA ALA A 546 13.41 -3.30 -12.97
C ALA A 546 12.95 -3.32 -14.45
N ALA A 547 12.34 -4.41 -14.90
CA ALA A 547 11.87 -4.58 -16.27
C ALA A 547 10.75 -3.59 -16.65
N ALA A 548 10.66 -3.26 -17.94
CA ALA A 548 9.57 -2.45 -18.51
C ALA A 548 8.29 -3.28 -18.72
N GLY A 549 8.44 -4.57 -19.01
CA GLY A 549 7.34 -5.53 -19.14
C GLY A 549 7.80 -6.96 -18.85
N ILE A 550 6.82 -7.83 -18.60
CA ILE A 550 7.03 -9.23 -18.19
C ILE A 550 6.24 -10.15 -19.11
N LEU A 551 6.86 -11.25 -19.55
CA LEU A 551 6.23 -12.30 -20.35
C LEU A 551 6.48 -13.67 -19.69
N THR A 552 5.42 -14.45 -19.47
CA THR A 552 5.55 -15.85 -18.99
C THR A 552 4.84 -16.88 -19.86
N ALA A 553 5.47 -18.05 -20.00
CA ALA A 553 4.94 -19.20 -20.74
C ALA A 553 3.76 -19.86 -20.00
N ARG A 554 3.86 -19.94 -18.67
CA ARG A 554 2.83 -20.51 -17.76
C ARG A 554 2.15 -19.42 -16.93
N GLY A 555 1.13 -19.83 -16.17
CA GLY A 555 0.44 -19.00 -15.16
C GLY A 555 -0.81 -18.29 -15.68
N GLY A 556 -1.95 -18.52 -15.01
CA GLY A 556 -3.22 -17.84 -15.27
C GLY A 556 -3.24 -16.35 -14.88
N MET A 557 -4.41 -15.73 -14.96
CA MET A 557 -4.62 -14.32 -14.57
C MET A 557 -4.39 -14.07 -13.07
N THR A 558 -4.40 -15.14 -12.25
CA THR A 558 -4.08 -15.11 -10.81
C THR A 558 -2.65 -15.53 -10.47
N SER A 559 -1.79 -15.80 -11.47
CA SER A 559 -0.38 -16.17 -11.28
C SER A 559 0.47 -15.10 -10.59
N HIS A 560 1.63 -15.51 -10.06
CA HIS A 560 2.57 -14.61 -9.38
C HIS A 560 2.96 -13.40 -10.24
N ALA A 561 3.34 -13.62 -11.51
CA ALA A 561 3.63 -12.57 -12.48
C ALA A 561 2.46 -11.58 -12.63
N ALA A 562 1.25 -12.11 -12.85
CA ALA A 562 0.05 -11.31 -13.09
C ALA A 562 -0.35 -10.44 -11.87
N VAL A 563 -0.32 -11.01 -10.67
CA VAL A 563 -0.70 -10.31 -9.43
C VAL A 563 0.32 -9.22 -9.07
N VAL A 564 1.61 -9.52 -9.17
CA VAL A 564 2.68 -8.57 -8.83
C VAL A 564 2.77 -7.44 -9.87
N ALA A 565 2.68 -7.76 -11.16
CA ALA A 565 2.73 -6.76 -12.23
C ALA A 565 1.56 -5.76 -12.15
N ARG A 566 0.33 -6.22 -11.90
CA ARG A 566 -0.82 -5.33 -11.65
C ARG A 566 -0.61 -4.45 -10.42
N GLY A 567 0.03 -4.98 -9.37
CA GLY A 567 0.38 -4.22 -8.16
C GLY A 567 1.32 -3.04 -8.40
N TRP A 568 2.14 -3.08 -9.45
CA TRP A 568 3.05 -2.00 -9.86
C TRP A 568 2.61 -1.28 -11.15
N GLY A 569 1.55 -1.71 -11.82
CA GLY A 569 1.10 -1.13 -13.08
C GLY A 569 1.90 -1.54 -14.32
N LYS A 570 2.83 -2.48 -14.19
CA LYS A 570 3.68 -2.91 -15.33
C LYS A 570 2.89 -3.76 -16.31
N CYS A 571 3.20 -3.61 -17.59
CA CYS A 571 2.70 -4.48 -18.65
C CYS A 571 3.11 -5.93 -18.38
N CYS A 572 2.15 -6.86 -18.38
CA CYS A 572 2.42 -8.28 -18.22
C CYS A 572 1.52 -9.10 -19.14
N ILE A 573 2.11 -10.12 -19.75
CA ILE A 573 1.42 -11.19 -20.49
C ILE A 573 1.82 -12.51 -19.82
N SER A 574 0.86 -13.36 -19.45
CA SER A 574 1.13 -14.66 -18.81
C SER A 574 0.46 -15.81 -19.54
N GLY A 575 0.85 -17.06 -19.25
CA GLY A 575 0.24 -18.25 -19.85
C GLY A 575 0.39 -18.30 -21.38
N CYS A 576 1.44 -17.71 -21.94
CA CYS A 576 1.70 -17.69 -23.38
C CYS A 576 2.29 -19.03 -23.83
N ALA A 577 1.44 -20.06 -23.93
CA ALA A 577 1.84 -21.45 -24.12
C ALA A 577 2.64 -21.74 -25.40
N ASP A 578 2.59 -20.84 -26.40
CA ASP A 578 3.32 -20.95 -27.67
C ASP A 578 4.83 -20.68 -27.54
N ILE A 579 5.31 -20.21 -26.37
CA ILE A 579 6.71 -19.85 -26.16
C ILE A 579 7.49 -20.92 -25.39
N HIS A 580 8.67 -21.26 -25.91
CA HIS A 580 9.66 -22.11 -25.24
C HIS A 580 10.90 -21.27 -24.90
N ILE A 581 11.42 -21.44 -23.69
CA ILE A 581 12.53 -20.64 -23.16
C ILE A 581 13.68 -21.57 -22.84
N ASN A 582 14.87 -21.27 -23.37
CA ASN A 582 16.09 -21.97 -23.01
C ASN A 582 16.99 -21.07 -22.16
N ASP A 583 16.85 -21.17 -20.83
CA ASP A 583 17.68 -20.44 -19.85
C ASP A 583 19.20 -20.73 -20.00
N SER A 584 19.57 -21.87 -20.59
CA SER A 584 21.00 -22.25 -20.78
C SER A 584 21.64 -21.58 -22.00
N GLU A 585 20.86 -21.42 -23.07
CA GLU A 585 21.31 -20.76 -24.32
C GLU A 585 20.95 -19.27 -24.36
N LYS A 586 20.11 -18.79 -23.42
CA LYS A 586 19.56 -17.42 -23.37
C LYS A 586 18.82 -17.05 -24.68
N VAL A 587 17.90 -17.93 -25.10
CA VAL A 587 17.03 -17.74 -26.27
C VAL A 587 15.55 -18.01 -25.98
N LEU A 588 14.70 -17.28 -26.70
CA LEU A 588 13.25 -17.44 -26.74
C LEU A 588 12.85 -18.04 -28.09
N VAL A 589 12.09 -19.14 -28.07
CA VAL A 589 11.63 -19.83 -29.28
C VAL A 589 10.09 -19.75 -29.35
N ILE A 590 9.56 -19.33 -30.49
CA ILE A 590 8.13 -19.17 -30.77
C ILE A 590 7.85 -19.79 -32.15
N GLY A 591 7.41 -21.04 -32.17
CA GLY A 591 7.37 -21.84 -33.41
C GLY A 591 8.76 -21.96 -34.04
N ASP A 592 8.89 -21.58 -35.31
CA ASP A 592 10.17 -21.54 -36.04
C ASP A 592 11.03 -20.29 -35.75
N ILE A 593 10.53 -19.34 -34.95
CA ILE A 593 11.21 -18.07 -34.67
C ILE A 593 12.07 -18.23 -33.41
N VAL A 594 13.38 -17.99 -33.53
CA VAL A 594 14.31 -17.86 -32.41
C VAL A 594 14.62 -16.38 -32.20
N ILE A 595 14.70 -15.93 -30.95
CA ILE A 595 14.96 -14.55 -30.55
C ILE A 595 16.03 -14.55 -29.44
N ASP A 596 17.14 -13.85 -29.68
CA ASP A 596 18.30 -13.83 -28.78
C ASP A 596 18.18 -12.83 -27.61
N GLU A 597 18.92 -13.05 -26.51
CA GLU A 597 19.05 -12.06 -25.44
C GLU A 597 19.59 -10.72 -25.98
N GLY A 598 18.88 -9.63 -25.68
CA GLY A 598 19.20 -8.30 -26.21
C GLY A 598 18.41 -7.88 -27.45
N GLU A 599 17.67 -8.78 -28.10
CA GLU A 599 16.76 -8.38 -29.18
C GLU A 599 15.53 -7.62 -28.66
N TRP A 600 14.95 -6.78 -29.53
CA TRP A 600 13.82 -5.92 -29.17
C TRP A 600 12.49 -6.67 -29.25
N LEU A 601 11.72 -6.64 -28.16
CA LEU A 601 10.37 -7.16 -28.07
C LEU A 601 9.42 -6.07 -27.56
N SER A 602 8.19 -6.09 -28.07
CA SER A 602 7.10 -5.22 -27.61
C SER A 602 5.94 -6.09 -27.09
N LEU A 603 5.40 -5.74 -25.93
CA LEU A 603 4.29 -6.46 -25.30
C LEU A 603 3.07 -5.54 -25.17
N ASN A 604 1.89 -6.01 -25.58
CA ASN A 604 0.62 -5.36 -25.26
C ASN A 604 -0.12 -6.15 -24.17
N GLY A 605 0.12 -5.79 -22.92
CA GLY A 605 -0.53 -6.43 -21.77
C GLY A 605 -2.04 -6.16 -21.68
N SER A 606 -2.58 -5.29 -22.53
CA SER A 606 -4.02 -5.01 -22.63
C SER A 606 -4.75 -5.96 -23.60
N THR A 607 -4.04 -6.55 -24.56
CA THR A 607 -4.59 -7.48 -25.57
C THR A 607 -4.02 -8.90 -25.48
N GLY A 608 -2.88 -9.08 -24.81
CA GLY A 608 -2.13 -10.34 -24.76
C GLY A 608 -1.15 -10.53 -25.92
N GLU A 609 -1.05 -9.57 -26.85
CA GLU A 609 -0.23 -9.69 -28.06
C GLU A 609 1.28 -9.53 -27.76
N VAL A 610 2.07 -10.53 -28.16
CA VAL A 610 3.54 -10.51 -28.15
C VAL A 610 4.03 -10.14 -29.55
N ILE A 611 4.80 -9.06 -29.66
CA ILE A 611 5.04 -8.37 -30.93
C ILE A 611 6.55 -8.22 -31.17
N LEU A 612 7.04 -8.69 -32.33
CA LEU A 612 8.46 -8.60 -32.69
C LEU A 612 8.92 -7.14 -32.88
N GLY A 613 10.15 -6.87 -32.44
CA GLY A 613 10.82 -5.60 -32.65
C GLY A 613 10.31 -4.47 -31.77
N LYS A 614 10.79 -3.26 -32.08
CA LYS A 614 10.48 -2.03 -31.35
C LYS A 614 9.29 -1.30 -31.99
N GLN A 615 8.10 -1.35 -31.37
CA GLN A 615 6.94 -0.57 -31.82
C GLN A 615 6.94 0.85 -31.22
N PRO A 616 6.29 1.84 -31.87
CA PRO A 616 6.20 3.20 -31.35
C PRO A 616 5.16 3.34 -30.24
N LEU A 617 5.44 4.21 -29.28
CA LEU A 617 4.62 4.45 -28.09
C LEU A 617 4.05 5.88 -28.09
N SER A 618 2.74 6.00 -27.89
CA SER A 618 2.05 7.27 -27.74
C SER A 618 2.03 7.72 -26.27
N PRO A 619 1.91 9.04 -26.01
CA PRO A 619 1.31 9.49 -24.76
C PRO A 619 -0.13 8.95 -24.62
N PRO A 620 -0.63 8.71 -23.41
CA PRO A 620 -1.97 8.16 -23.20
C PRO A 620 -3.08 9.20 -23.41
N ALA A 621 -4.27 8.70 -23.76
CA ALA A 621 -5.50 9.49 -23.78
C ALA A 621 -6.20 9.44 -22.42
N LEU A 622 -6.53 10.61 -21.87
CA LEU A 622 -7.33 10.74 -20.65
C LEU A 622 -8.78 10.28 -20.91
N SER A 623 -9.46 9.77 -19.87
CA SER A 623 -10.82 9.22 -19.96
C SER A 623 -11.82 9.95 -19.04
N GLY A 624 -13.12 9.91 -19.39
CA GLY A 624 -14.16 10.67 -18.68
C GLY A 624 -14.36 10.27 -17.20
N ASP A 625 -14.09 9.02 -16.82
CA ASP A 625 -14.11 8.59 -15.41
C ASP A 625 -12.97 9.27 -14.62
N LEU A 626 -11.81 9.49 -15.27
CA LEU A 626 -10.69 10.23 -14.70
C LEU A 626 -10.98 11.72 -14.63
N GLU A 627 -11.62 12.33 -15.65
CA GLU A 627 -12.09 13.72 -15.56
C GLU A 627 -13.07 13.89 -14.39
N THR A 628 -13.97 12.93 -14.20
CA THR A 628 -14.93 12.90 -13.08
C THR A 628 -14.20 12.84 -11.73
N LEU A 629 -13.24 11.92 -11.54
CA LEU A 629 -12.43 11.83 -10.33
C LEU A 629 -11.58 13.09 -10.10
N MET A 630 -10.95 13.63 -11.15
CA MET A 630 -10.10 14.82 -11.06
C MET A 630 -10.91 16.08 -10.75
N SER A 631 -12.18 16.15 -11.16
CA SER A 631 -13.10 17.22 -10.72
C SER A 631 -13.31 17.24 -9.20
N TRP A 632 -13.12 16.10 -8.52
CA TRP A 632 -13.16 15.98 -7.05
C TRP A 632 -11.81 16.28 -6.38
N ALA A 633 -10.72 16.43 -7.15
CA ALA A 633 -9.34 16.54 -6.65
C ALA A 633 -8.65 17.89 -6.96
N VAL A 634 -9.01 18.57 -8.06
CA VAL A 634 -8.35 19.81 -8.55
C VAL A 634 -8.51 21.03 -7.62
N SER A 635 -9.34 20.95 -6.58
CA SER A 635 -9.51 21.98 -5.54
C SER A 635 -8.32 22.04 -4.56
N ALA A 636 -7.10 22.34 -5.05
CA ALA A 636 -5.81 22.12 -4.37
C ALA A 636 -4.75 23.26 -4.56
N PHE A 637 -3.48 22.94 -4.33
CA PHE A 637 -2.33 23.86 -4.14
C PHE A 637 -1.84 24.61 -5.40
N THR A 638 -1.18 25.76 -5.20
CA THR A 638 -0.58 26.62 -6.24
C THR A 638 0.57 27.51 -5.69
N ASP A 639 1.45 28.01 -6.57
CA ASP A 639 2.00 29.40 -6.58
C ASP A 639 3.16 29.52 -7.58
N ARG A 640 4.41 29.20 -7.15
CA ARG A 640 5.70 29.65 -7.75
C ARG A 640 5.86 29.46 -9.26
N LEU A 641 5.07 28.58 -9.87
CA LEU A 641 4.98 28.50 -11.32
C LEU A 641 4.59 29.83 -11.96
N GLY A 642 3.74 30.66 -11.33
CA GLY A 642 3.22 31.89 -11.92
C GLY A 642 4.28 32.95 -12.22
N ILE A 643 5.40 32.98 -11.49
CA ILE A 643 6.52 33.91 -11.77
C ILE A 643 7.39 33.38 -12.93
N SER A 644 7.59 32.05 -13.00
CA SER A 644 8.38 31.40 -14.05
C SER A 644 7.61 31.24 -15.37
N TYR A 645 6.28 31.15 -15.29
CA TYR A 645 5.33 30.96 -16.38
C TYR A 645 4.13 31.93 -16.21
N PRO A 646 4.32 33.24 -16.43
CA PRO A 646 3.27 34.25 -16.24
C PRO A 646 1.99 33.96 -17.01
N GLU A 647 2.05 33.26 -18.14
CA GLU A 647 0.90 32.82 -18.94
C GLU A 647 -0.15 32.03 -18.13
N LEU A 648 0.27 31.32 -17.07
CA LEU A 648 -0.65 30.62 -16.16
C LEU A 648 -1.46 31.63 -15.32
N THR A 649 -0.78 32.63 -14.77
CA THR A 649 -1.40 33.73 -14.02
C THR A 649 -2.22 34.65 -14.95
N GLU A 650 -1.83 34.85 -16.21
CA GLU A 650 -2.65 35.59 -17.19
C GLU A 650 -3.93 34.83 -17.52
N MET A 651 -3.84 33.53 -17.80
CA MET A 651 -5.01 32.69 -18.07
C MET A 651 -5.99 32.70 -16.88
N GLN A 652 -5.49 32.48 -15.65
CA GLN A 652 -6.32 32.48 -14.44
C GLN A 652 -6.94 33.86 -14.15
N ALA A 653 -6.15 34.93 -14.16
CA ALA A 653 -6.66 36.28 -13.91
C ALA A 653 -7.66 36.71 -15.00
N ARG A 654 -7.38 36.42 -16.28
CA ARG A 654 -8.28 36.68 -17.41
C ARG A 654 -9.60 35.95 -17.24
N ALA A 655 -9.58 34.66 -16.92
CA ALA A 655 -10.79 33.88 -16.65
C ALA A 655 -11.61 34.45 -15.48
N ILE A 656 -10.96 34.80 -14.37
CA ILE A 656 -11.62 35.41 -13.19
C ILE A 656 -12.30 36.73 -13.56
N PHE A 657 -11.61 37.64 -14.25
CA PHE A 657 -12.18 38.94 -14.62
C PHE A 657 -13.25 38.82 -15.70
N GLN A 658 -13.07 37.96 -16.71
CA GLN A 658 -14.09 37.73 -17.75
C GLN A 658 -15.36 37.12 -17.17
N ALA A 659 -15.26 36.17 -16.25
CA ALA A 659 -16.40 35.61 -15.54
C ALA A 659 -17.09 36.67 -14.66
N ALA A 660 -16.32 37.43 -13.87
CA ALA A 660 -16.86 38.47 -12.98
C ALA A 660 -17.63 39.56 -13.75
N VAL A 661 -17.07 40.06 -14.86
CA VAL A 661 -17.74 41.05 -15.73
C VAL A 661 -18.99 40.44 -16.39
N SER A 662 -18.90 39.20 -16.89
CA SER A 662 -20.05 38.51 -17.50
C SER A 662 -21.23 38.35 -16.53
N MET A 663 -20.96 38.01 -15.27
CA MET A 663 -21.99 37.91 -14.22
C MET A 663 -22.50 39.29 -13.77
N SER A 664 -21.63 40.31 -13.70
CA SER A 664 -22.05 41.68 -13.39
C SER A 664 -22.94 42.29 -14.47
N ASN A 665 -22.70 41.97 -15.74
CA ASN A 665 -23.56 42.39 -16.85
C ASN A 665 -24.94 41.69 -16.82
N GLN A 666 -25.07 40.60 -16.06
CA GLN A 666 -26.35 39.94 -15.74
C GLN A 666 -26.99 40.46 -14.43
N GLY A 667 -26.44 41.52 -13.84
CA GLY A 667 -26.95 42.15 -12.61
C GLY A 667 -26.46 41.52 -11.30
N ILE A 668 -25.58 40.52 -11.34
CA ILE A 668 -25.03 39.85 -10.15
C ILE A 668 -23.91 40.70 -9.56
N LYS A 669 -23.97 41.04 -8.27
CA LYS A 669 -22.87 41.75 -7.59
C LYS A 669 -21.72 40.78 -7.31
N VAL A 670 -20.58 41.00 -7.96
CA VAL A 670 -19.36 40.19 -7.80
C VAL A 670 -18.26 41.02 -7.14
N PHE A 671 -17.59 40.46 -6.14
CA PHE A 671 -16.46 41.07 -5.43
C PHE A 671 -15.26 40.11 -5.47
N PRO A 672 -14.51 40.03 -6.58
CA PRO A 672 -13.41 39.08 -6.70
C PRO A 672 -12.19 39.53 -5.88
N GLU A 673 -11.67 38.62 -5.07
CA GLU A 673 -10.42 38.78 -4.31
C GLU A 673 -9.43 37.72 -4.81
N ILE A 674 -8.32 38.16 -5.41
CA ILE A 674 -7.30 37.28 -5.98
C ILE A 674 -6.16 37.15 -4.99
N MET A 675 -5.79 35.91 -4.64
CA MET A 675 -4.76 35.61 -3.64
C MET A 675 -3.56 34.92 -4.30
N VAL A 676 -2.37 35.46 -4.07
CA VAL A 676 -1.10 34.82 -4.44
C VAL A 676 -0.65 33.92 -3.27
N PRO A 677 -0.49 32.60 -3.44
CA PRO A 677 0.00 31.70 -2.38
C PRO A 677 1.54 31.76 -2.23
N LEU A 678 2.11 30.99 -1.31
CA LEU A 678 3.55 30.70 -1.06
C LEU A 678 4.58 31.84 -1.21
N VAL A 679 4.14 33.10 -1.10
CA VAL A 679 5.01 34.29 -1.11
C VAL A 679 6.02 34.22 0.04
N GLY A 680 7.31 34.45 -0.24
CA GLY A 680 8.36 34.62 0.76
C GLY A 680 8.87 36.06 0.88
N THR A 681 8.65 36.90 -0.13
CA THR A 681 9.22 38.23 -0.33
C THR A 681 8.19 39.23 -0.89
N PRO A 682 8.31 40.53 -0.61
CA PRO A 682 7.45 41.53 -1.25
C PRO A 682 7.70 41.64 -2.78
N GLN A 683 8.85 41.20 -3.28
CA GLN A 683 9.16 41.21 -4.72
C GLN A 683 8.39 40.14 -5.50
N GLU A 684 8.25 38.92 -4.97
CA GLU A 684 7.42 37.86 -5.56
C GLU A 684 5.96 38.33 -5.67
N LEU A 685 5.42 38.88 -4.58
CA LEU A 685 4.06 39.42 -4.59
C LEU A 685 3.91 40.63 -5.54
N GLY A 686 4.84 41.58 -5.50
CA GLY A 686 4.77 42.79 -6.34
C GLY A 686 4.83 42.49 -7.85
N ASN A 687 5.56 41.44 -8.25
CA ASN A 687 5.57 40.93 -9.62
C ASN A 687 4.17 40.41 -10.02
N GLN A 688 3.62 39.48 -9.24
CA GLN A 688 2.30 38.89 -9.51
C GLN A 688 1.16 39.92 -9.43
N VAL A 689 1.17 40.81 -8.43
CA VAL A 689 0.21 41.92 -8.30
C VAL A 689 0.25 42.83 -9.52
N SER A 690 1.43 43.23 -9.99
CA SER A 690 1.57 44.09 -11.18
C SER A 690 0.92 43.42 -12.40
N PHE A 691 1.26 42.15 -12.62
CA PHE A 691 0.79 41.38 -13.75
C PHE A 691 -0.74 41.12 -13.72
N ILE A 692 -1.30 40.73 -12.57
CA ILE A 692 -2.75 40.61 -12.35
C ILE A 692 -3.46 41.94 -12.63
N ARG A 693 -2.91 43.08 -12.19
CA ARG A 693 -3.48 44.41 -12.44
C ARG A 693 -3.35 44.86 -13.90
N GLU A 694 -2.38 44.36 -14.67
CA GLU A 694 -2.33 44.57 -16.12
C GLU A 694 -3.40 43.75 -16.85
N VAL A 695 -3.54 42.46 -16.53
CA VAL A 695 -4.57 41.60 -17.11
C VAL A 695 -5.98 42.12 -16.80
N ALA A 696 -6.22 42.63 -15.59
CA ALA A 696 -7.46 43.32 -15.23
C ALA A 696 -7.76 44.50 -16.17
N LYS A 697 -6.77 45.37 -16.45
CA LYS A 697 -6.92 46.50 -17.36
C LYS A 697 -7.20 46.05 -18.80
N LYS A 698 -6.52 45.00 -19.29
CA LYS A 698 -6.77 44.41 -20.61
C LYS A 698 -8.25 43.98 -20.71
N VAL A 699 -8.71 43.12 -19.79
CA VAL A 699 -10.08 42.57 -19.79
C VAL A 699 -11.15 43.66 -19.63
N PHE A 700 -10.96 44.62 -18.73
CA PHE A 700 -11.94 45.71 -18.55
C PHE A 700 -12.03 46.63 -19.78
N SER A 701 -10.92 46.84 -20.49
CA SER A 701 -10.89 47.56 -21.77
C SER A 701 -11.58 46.76 -22.89
N GLU A 702 -11.26 45.47 -23.02
CA GLU A 702 -11.86 44.55 -24.00
C GLU A 702 -13.37 44.38 -23.83
N MET A 703 -13.86 44.36 -22.59
CA MET A 703 -15.27 44.13 -22.25
C MET A 703 -16.08 45.41 -22.00
N GLY A 704 -15.46 46.60 -22.08
CA GLY A 704 -16.12 47.89 -21.88
C GLY A 704 -16.76 48.10 -20.50
N SER A 705 -16.26 47.40 -19.46
CA SER A 705 -16.87 47.36 -18.12
C SER A 705 -15.81 47.12 -17.04
N SER A 706 -16.00 47.70 -15.85
CA SER A 706 -14.99 47.74 -14.78
C SER A 706 -15.57 47.31 -13.43
N LEU A 707 -14.80 46.51 -12.67
CA LEU A 707 -15.20 46.02 -11.35
C LEU A 707 -14.19 46.38 -10.26
N SER A 708 -14.69 46.55 -9.04
CA SER A 708 -13.86 46.59 -7.83
C SER A 708 -13.38 45.18 -7.48
N TYR A 709 -12.06 45.01 -7.37
CA TYR A 709 -11.41 43.77 -6.98
C TYR A 709 -10.29 44.07 -5.99
N LYS A 710 -9.79 43.04 -5.29
CA LYS A 710 -8.58 43.13 -4.47
C LYS A 710 -7.53 42.13 -4.94
N VAL A 711 -6.26 42.44 -4.73
CA VAL A 711 -5.17 41.45 -4.77
C VAL A 711 -4.50 41.36 -3.41
N GLY A 712 -4.32 40.14 -2.92
CA GLY A 712 -3.72 39.84 -1.62
C GLY A 712 -2.82 38.60 -1.68
N THR A 713 -2.40 38.12 -0.52
CA THR A 713 -1.44 37.01 -0.42
C THR A 713 -1.86 36.01 0.65
N MET A 714 -1.47 34.76 0.47
CA MET A 714 -1.40 33.83 1.59
C MET A 714 -0.14 34.13 2.41
N ILE A 715 -0.22 34.00 3.73
CA ILE A 715 0.92 34.08 4.65
C ILE A 715 1.12 32.69 5.24
N GLU A 716 2.00 31.94 4.57
CA GLU A 716 2.25 30.52 4.86
C GLU A 716 3.74 30.15 4.90
N ILE A 717 4.63 31.04 4.41
CA ILE A 717 6.08 30.92 4.64
C ILE A 717 6.46 31.77 5.87
N PRO A 718 7.23 31.24 6.85
CA PRO A 718 7.65 31.99 8.04
C PRO A 718 8.37 33.31 7.73
N ARG A 719 9.14 33.37 6.62
CA ARG A 719 9.76 34.60 6.12
C ARG A 719 8.73 35.71 5.83
N ALA A 720 7.58 35.37 5.25
CA ALA A 720 6.55 36.36 4.93
C ALA A 720 5.94 36.99 6.18
N ALA A 721 5.76 36.21 7.25
CA ALA A 721 5.35 36.74 8.55
C ALA A 721 6.38 37.73 9.13
N LEU A 722 7.68 37.43 8.97
CA LEU A 722 8.77 38.28 9.47
C LEU A 722 8.93 39.60 8.70
N VAL A 723 8.58 39.66 7.39
CA VAL A 723 8.63 40.90 6.56
C VAL A 723 7.23 41.40 6.16
N ALA A 724 6.20 41.08 6.95
CA ALA A 724 4.81 41.38 6.64
C ALA A 724 4.50 42.88 6.43
N ASP A 725 5.27 43.78 7.05
CA ASP A 725 5.17 45.24 6.86
C ASP A 725 5.66 45.70 5.48
N GLU A 726 6.51 44.91 4.81
CA GLU A 726 6.84 45.14 3.40
C GLU A 726 5.77 44.55 2.48
N ILE A 727 5.32 43.32 2.76
CA ILE A 727 4.35 42.59 1.92
C ILE A 727 2.97 43.30 1.93
N ALA A 728 2.56 43.87 3.07
CA ALA A 728 1.31 44.64 3.19
C ALA A 728 1.29 45.97 2.39
N LYS A 729 2.42 46.40 1.81
CA LYS A 729 2.44 47.53 0.87
C LYS A 729 1.76 47.14 -0.44
N GLU A 730 2.00 45.93 -0.93
CA GLU A 730 1.39 45.38 -2.15
C GLU A 730 0.05 44.66 -1.89
N ALA A 731 -0.05 43.93 -0.77
CA ALA A 731 -1.23 43.16 -0.42
C ALA A 731 -2.39 44.04 0.12
N GLU A 732 -3.59 43.84 -0.40
CA GLU A 732 -4.82 44.44 0.12
C GLU A 732 -5.50 43.58 1.20
N PHE A 733 -5.15 42.29 1.27
CA PHE A 733 -5.52 41.35 2.33
C PHE A 733 -4.45 40.27 2.53
N PHE A 734 -4.44 39.68 3.73
CA PHE A 734 -3.72 38.46 4.08
C PHE A 734 -4.71 37.33 4.40
N SER A 735 -4.40 36.10 3.99
CA SER A 735 -4.98 34.89 4.58
C SER A 735 -3.84 34.02 5.10
N PHE A 736 -3.84 33.61 6.36
CA PHE A 736 -2.83 32.64 6.83
C PHE A 736 -3.13 31.25 6.25
N GLY A 737 -2.10 30.62 5.67
CA GLY A 737 -2.12 29.20 5.32
C GLY A 737 -1.46 28.41 6.43
N THR A 738 -2.17 28.17 7.53
CA THR A 738 -1.52 27.62 8.75
C THR A 738 -1.11 26.17 8.65
N ASN A 739 -1.66 25.40 7.71
CA ASN A 739 -1.21 24.04 7.42
C ASN A 739 0.30 24.07 7.04
N ASP A 740 0.63 24.87 6.02
CA ASP A 740 1.98 25.03 5.51
C ASP A 740 2.87 25.89 6.42
N LEU A 741 2.29 26.89 7.11
CA LEU A 741 3.02 27.64 8.13
C LEU A 741 3.44 26.76 9.31
N THR A 742 2.59 25.83 9.79
CA THR A 742 2.99 24.82 10.78
C THR A 742 4.12 23.95 10.25
N GLN A 743 3.95 23.39 9.05
CA GLN A 743 4.94 22.52 8.39
C GLN A 743 6.32 23.20 8.30
N MET A 744 6.37 24.46 7.85
CA MET A 744 7.61 25.22 7.73
C MET A 744 8.17 25.74 9.07
N THR A 745 7.33 25.94 10.10
CA THR A 745 7.76 26.42 11.42
C THR A 745 8.31 25.30 12.29
N PHE A 746 7.70 24.12 12.25
CA PHE A 746 8.19 22.93 12.96
C PHE A 746 9.27 22.15 12.19
N GLY A 747 9.38 22.36 10.86
CA GLY A 747 10.18 21.52 9.98
C GLY A 747 9.56 20.14 9.76
N TYR A 748 8.23 20.04 9.84
CA TYR A 748 7.48 18.79 9.80
C TYR A 748 6.75 18.66 8.46
N SER A 749 7.22 17.77 7.58
CA SER A 749 6.43 17.34 6.41
C SER A 749 5.14 16.68 6.87
N ARG A 750 3.97 17.19 6.43
CA ARG A 750 2.66 16.70 6.89
C ARG A 750 2.45 15.22 6.55
N ASP A 751 2.95 14.76 5.41
CA ASP A 751 2.84 13.38 4.95
C ASP A 751 3.82 12.43 5.69
N ASP A 752 4.92 12.96 6.23
CA ASP A 752 5.90 12.20 7.01
C ASP A 752 5.67 12.24 8.53
N VAL A 753 4.99 13.27 9.05
CA VAL A 753 4.95 13.55 10.50
C VAL A 753 4.36 12.40 11.32
N GLY A 754 3.41 11.65 10.73
CA GLY A 754 2.82 10.46 11.34
C GLY A 754 3.82 9.36 11.71
N LYS A 755 5.03 9.36 11.12
CA LYS A 755 6.13 8.44 11.44
C LYS A 755 6.69 8.66 12.86
N PHE A 756 6.52 9.84 13.46
CA PHE A 756 7.05 10.16 14.80
C PHE A 756 6.10 10.93 15.73
N LEU A 757 5.07 11.61 15.22
CA LEU A 757 4.18 12.45 16.02
C LEU A 757 3.48 11.70 17.17
N PRO A 758 2.98 10.45 16.99
CA PRO A 758 2.43 9.68 18.11
C PRO A 758 3.46 9.41 19.23
N ILE A 759 4.74 9.30 18.88
CA ILE A 759 5.86 9.12 19.84
C ILE A 759 6.12 10.43 20.60
N TYR A 760 5.91 11.58 19.96
CA TYR A 760 6.08 12.91 20.59
C TYR A 760 4.92 13.21 21.55
N LEU A 761 3.68 12.90 21.15
CA LEU A 761 2.48 13.04 21.99
C LEU A 761 2.55 12.12 23.21
N SER A 762 2.84 10.83 23.01
CA SER A 762 2.93 9.84 24.11
C SER A 762 4.08 10.09 25.09
N LYS A 763 5.13 10.81 24.68
CA LYS A 763 6.22 11.27 25.56
C LYS A 763 5.98 12.65 26.18
N GLY A 764 4.85 13.31 25.88
CA GLY A 764 4.56 14.67 26.34
C GLY A 764 5.48 15.75 25.76
N ILE A 765 6.17 15.46 24.65
CA ILE A 765 7.03 16.42 23.92
C ILE A 765 6.14 17.44 23.20
N LEU A 766 4.98 17.01 22.73
CA LEU A 766 3.89 17.85 22.22
C LEU A 766 2.61 17.51 22.99
N GLN A 767 1.73 18.50 23.16
CA GLN A 767 0.45 18.33 23.88
C GLN A 767 -0.71 17.99 22.94
N HIS A 768 -0.66 18.49 21.70
CA HIS A 768 -1.65 18.30 20.64
C HIS A 768 -0.92 18.11 19.30
N ASP A 769 -1.63 17.60 18.29
CA ASP A 769 -1.15 17.63 16.90
C ASP A 769 -1.16 19.09 16.40
N PRO A 770 0.00 19.66 16.00
CA PRO A 770 0.10 21.06 15.58
C PRO A 770 -0.53 21.37 14.21
N PHE A 771 -1.08 20.35 13.53
CA PHE A 771 -1.89 20.48 12.31
C PHE A 771 -3.42 20.38 12.58
N GLU A 772 -3.83 19.88 13.75
CA GLU A 772 -5.24 19.90 14.17
C GLU A 772 -5.54 21.11 15.06
N VAL A 773 -4.67 21.39 16.04
CA VAL A 773 -4.77 22.47 17.01
C VAL A 773 -3.59 23.41 16.81
N LEU A 774 -3.87 24.69 16.59
CA LEU A 774 -2.84 25.68 16.33
C LEU A 774 -1.84 25.76 17.48
N ASP A 775 -0.55 25.58 17.18
CA ASP A 775 0.53 25.95 18.11
C ASP A 775 0.52 27.46 18.34
N GLN A 776 -0.12 27.89 19.43
CA GLN A 776 -0.20 29.30 19.81
C GLN A 776 1.15 29.91 20.23
N ARG A 777 2.19 29.10 20.48
CA ARG A 777 3.47 29.55 21.04
C ARG A 777 4.55 29.79 19.99
N GLY A 778 4.62 29.01 18.91
CA GLY A 778 5.49 29.22 17.76
C GLY A 778 4.72 29.80 16.58
N VAL A 779 3.86 28.98 15.95
CA VAL A 779 3.08 29.38 14.76
C VAL A 779 2.19 30.60 15.06
N GLY A 780 1.57 30.63 16.23
CA GLY A 780 0.77 31.76 16.71
C GLY A 780 1.56 33.05 16.90
N GLN A 781 2.85 33.00 17.23
CA GLN A 781 3.68 34.20 17.26
C GLN A 781 3.89 34.77 15.85
N LEU A 782 4.13 33.92 14.85
CA LEU A 782 4.23 34.37 13.45
C LEU A 782 2.92 35.00 12.97
N VAL A 783 1.76 34.41 13.34
CA VAL A 783 0.43 34.99 13.06
C VAL A 783 0.27 36.39 13.68
N LYS A 784 0.65 36.58 14.95
CA LYS A 784 0.57 37.88 15.64
C LYS A 784 1.53 38.91 15.04
N ILE A 785 2.81 38.55 14.89
CA ILE A 785 3.84 39.39 14.26
C ILE A 785 3.41 39.88 12.87
N ALA A 786 2.89 38.98 12.04
CA ALA A 786 2.43 39.30 10.69
C ALA A 786 1.21 40.23 10.68
N THR A 787 0.25 40.00 11.59
CA THR A 787 -0.97 40.81 11.71
C THR A 787 -0.64 42.23 12.19
N GLU A 788 0.22 42.35 13.21
CA GLU A 788 0.68 43.62 13.76
C GLU A 788 1.49 44.44 12.73
N LYS A 789 2.52 43.83 12.13
CA LYS A 789 3.34 44.46 11.07
C LYS A 789 2.50 44.85 9.85
N GLY A 790 1.66 43.94 9.38
CA GLY A 790 0.82 44.18 8.21
C GLY A 790 -0.15 45.34 8.41
N ARG A 791 -0.83 45.41 9.57
CA ARG A 791 -1.73 46.53 9.88
C ARG A 791 -1.01 47.83 10.23
N ALA A 792 0.21 47.77 10.76
CA ALA A 792 1.03 48.97 10.94
C ALA A 792 1.43 49.62 9.60
N ALA A 793 1.72 48.79 8.57
CA ALA A 793 1.99 49.28 7.21
C ALA A 793 0.71 49.69 6.45
N ARG A 794 -0.40 48.96 6.66
CA ARG A 794 -1.70 49.21 6.02
C ARG A 794 -2.83 49.06 7.04
N PRO A 795 -3.31 50.14 7.69
CA PRO A 795 -4.35 50.08 8.71
C PRO A 795 -5.71 49.53 8.25
N SER A 796 -5.96 49.50 6.93
CA SER A 796 -7.15 48.90 6.31
C SER A 796 -7.00 47.43 5.89
N LEU A 797 -5.83 46.81 6.14
CA LEU A 797 -5.52 45.43 5.76
C LEU A 797 -6.51 44.45 6.41
N LYS A 798 -7.19 43.68 5.56
CA LYS A 798 -8.02 42.56 6.00
C LYS A 798 -7.12 41.34 6.24
N VAL A 799 -7.26 40.71 7.40
CA VAL A 799 -6.43 39.57 7.80
C VAL A 799 -7.32 38.42 8.22
N GLY A 800 -7.24 37.28 7.54
CA GLY A 800 -7.98 36.06 7.89
C GLY A 800 -7.12 34.80 7.88
N ILE A 801 -7.77 33.65 7.95
CA ILE A 801 -7.15 32.32 8.03
C ILE A 801 -7.93 31.38 7.12
N CYS A 802 -7.24 30.59 6.30
CA CYS A 802 -7.78 29.44 5.58
C CYS A 802 -7.01 28.17 5.97
N GLY A 803 -7.73 27.12 6.36
CA GLY A 803 -7.13 25.84 6.76
C GLY A 803 -7.98 25.09 7.77
N GLU A 804 -7.43 24.02 8.33
CA GLU A 804 -8.16 23.15 9.26
C GLU A 804 -8.32 23.79 10.65
N HIS A 805 -7.30 24.53 11.09
CA HIS A 805 -7.34 25.40 12.29
C HIS A 805 -8.47 26.44 12.23
N GLY A 806 -8.87 26.90 11.04
CA GLY A 806 -9.95 27.88 10.85
C GLY A 806 -11.34 27.38 11.27
N GLY A 807 -11.48 26.10 11.64
CA GLY A 807 -12.69 25.50 12.20
C GLY A 807 -12.45 24.66 13.45
N GLU A 808 -11.33 24.83 14.15
CA GLU A 808 -11.05 24.21 15.46
C GLU A 808 -11.32 25.26 16.56
N PRO A 809 -12.19 24.97 17.56
CA PRO A 809 -12.63 25.99 18.53
C PRO A 809 -11.52 26.77 19.25
N SER A 810 -10.45 26.13 19.73
CA SER A 810 -9.37 26.81 20.47
C SER A 810 -8.49 27.68 19.56
N SER A 811 -8.31 27.24 18.31
CA SER A 811 -7.62 27.97 17.26
C SER A 811 -8.45 29.17 16.81
N VAL A 812 -9.77 29.01 16.62
CA VAL A 812 -10.71 30.10 16.32
C VAL A 812 -10.73 31.14 17.46
N ALA A 813 -10.66 30.71 18.72
CA ALA A 813 -10.50 31.61 19.86
C ALA A 813 -9.22 32.44 19.77
N PHE A 814 -8.07 31.77 19.55
CA PHE A 814 -6.79 32.45 19.35
C PHE A 814 -6.82 33.44 18.18
N PHE A 815 -7.47 33.11 17.06
CA PHE A 815 -7.57 34.02 15.91
C PHE A 815 -8.44 35.26 16.22
N ALA A 816 -9.50 35.12 17.02
CA ALA A 816 -10.29 36.25 17.52
C ALA A 816 -9.48 37.12 18.49
N GLU A 817 -8.73 36.53 19.43
CA GLU A 817 -7.82 37.26 20.33
C GLU A 817 -6.66 37.95 19.60
N ALA A 818 -6.13 37.34 18.53
CA ALA A 818 -5.16 37.95 17.63
C ALA A 818 -5.79 39.01 16.69
N GLY A 819 -7.10 39.23 16.78
CA GLY A 819 -7.82 40.29 16.09
C GLY A 819 -8.01 40.09 14.59
N LEU A 820 -8.02 38.84 14.09
CA LEU A 820 -8.30 38.57 12.68
C LEU A 820 -9.73 38.98 12.30
N ASP A 821 -9.91 39.41 11.05
CA ASP A 821 -11.20 39.87 10.51
C ASP A 821 -12.19 38.72 10.23
N TYR A 822 -11.68 37.53 9.91
CA TYR A 822 -12.49 36.34 9.61
C TYR A 822 -11.73 35.03 9.80
N VAL A 823 -12.48 33.93 9.92
CA VAL A 823 -11.98 32.56 9.80
C VAL A 823 -12.66 31.85 8.63
N SER A 824 -11.90 31.06 7.85
CA SER A 824 -12.39 30.28 6.72
C SER A 824 -12.05 28.80 6.90
N CYS A 825 -13.07 27.96 6.75
CA CYS A 825 -12.99 26.51 6.97
C CYS A 825 -13.96 25.77 6.03
N SER A 826 -13.88 24.43 6.00
CA SER A 826 -14.75 23.61 5.15
C SER A 826 -16.24 23.79 5.52
N PRO A 827 -17.19 23.66 4.56
CA PRO A 827 -18.60 24.04 4.77
C PRO A 827 -19.27 23.43 6.01
N PHE A 828 -18.91 22.19 6.36
CA PHE A 828 -19.44 21.49 7.53
C PHE A 828 -18.87 22.00 8.87
N ARG A 829 -17.71 22.66 8.88
CA ARG A 829 -17.12 23.29 10.07
C ARG A 829 -17.61 24.73 10.27
N VAL A 830 -18.27 25.36 9.29
CA VAL A 830 -18.80 26.74 9.41
C VAL A 830 -19.72 26.93 10.62
N PRO A 831 -20.65 26.02 10.97
CA PRO A 831 -21.45 26.15 12.20
C PRO A 831 -20.59 26.09 13.47
N ILE A 832 -19.54 25.26 13.49
CA ILE A 832 -18.61 25.12 14.63
C ILE A 832 -17.75 26.37 14.77
N ALA A 833 -17.19 26.88 13.67
CA ALA A 833 -16.41 28.12 13.65
C ALA A 833 -17.25 29.33 14.09
N ARG A 834 -18.51 29.41 13.63
CA ARG A 834 -19.45 30.45 14.09
C ARG A 834 -19.79 30.33 15.58
N LEU A 835 -19.96 29.11 16.10
CA LEU A 835 -20.21 28.89 17.52
C LEU A 835 -18.98 29.25 18.37
N ALA A 836 -17.79 28.80 17.98
CA ALA A 836 -16.54 29.10 18.67
C ALA A 836 -16.23 30.61 18.67
N ALA A 837 -16.37 31.30 17.53
CA ALA A 837 -16.21 32.75 17.46
C ALA A 837 -17.22 33.50 18.34
N ALA A 838 -18.47 33.00 18.45
CA ALA A 838 -19.47 33.56 19.36
C ALA A 838 -19.16 33.28 20.84
N GLN A 839 -18.62 32.10 21.17
CA GLN A 839 -18.21 31.70 22.52
C GLN A 839 -17.00 32.48 23.07
N VAL A 840 -16.32 33.26 22.21
CA VAL A 840 -15.14 34.07 22.55
C VAL A 840 -15.47 35.58 22.51
N ALA A 841 -16.64 35.94 21.97
CA ALA A 841 -17.17 37.29 21.94
C ALA A 841 -18.23 37.56 23.05
N VAL A 842 -18.37 36.64 24.01
CA VAL A 842 -19.33 36.64 25.13
C VAL A 842 -18.61 36.31 26.43
#